data_AF-A0A6G0U119-F1
#
_entry.id   AF-A0A6G0U119-F1
#
_cell.length_a   1.000
_cell.length_b   1.000
_cell.length_c   1.000
_cell.angle_alpha   90.00
_cell.angle_beta   90.00
_cell.angle_gamma   90.00
#
_symmetry.space_group_name_H-M   'P 1'
#
loop_
_entity.id
_entity.type
_entity.pdbx_description
1 polymer ?
#
loop_
_entity_poly.entity_id
_entity_poly.type
_entity_poly.pdbx_seq_one_letter_code
_entity_poly.pdbx_strand_id
1 'polypeptide(L)'
;MDFEFSMVNKTSMVVISGAISNSLDRFKIRKLEGRPLLLPLNEEARPMGETELQVAVREIKRVFRVKTELRDACLDQLKQSLNSTKNNLTKGYIDSYIRRDKMIKSGRSKRRKVRQEINLLDKIYSNHKLKKCDSNTSNEKTSLLEENRTIVSAENNNFMVDNNIFISSETSVVDSLAVVKPVEFNSTPCTDLSLNCSPEIPISNFFVRMSFDSRTLIKIPYNTSKEIRTVEPGIYHHFGLANGILKHAPPNFDKIQVVVGIDGLPLSKSSNNQFWPILAFNLVEPPLAKVVYLVGLYYGKEKPHNSNDFLLDFVKEAKDLISNGILINNIRINVSINVLCCDAPAKSFVLKVKGHNGFSSCTRCKIEGEFMNNRVCFPYTKIKSIARSHQDYINLADEDHHVGNEISNLAELPNFNSVSSFSLDYMHLVCSGIMKKLLMLWISKGPVNVLIRSTKINELSTSLLNINVGFTSDFVRKCRSMQELSRWKATEFRLFLLYIGPIVLKSIINEECYTNFMILNISIIILLSPNYGFLLNYARQLLDFFVMSFQNIYGAQFVSHNVHSLLHLCDDYELYGPLHNCSAFIFENYMKELKSFVKKHEKPLQQVVNRYNEKCYANTLNDNLSTNNQQYIQKPELKHIHDNGPLVKNVTGSQHYTLLFKNIKIKIKQEKDSFILTKNKEIVKCLNFCQRGDDILLIGRRFRVIKPFYEEPIDSTLLEIFEVQNLSTLIKCWPMSDFLKEMMVLNHDNKNIAMPIIHS
;
A
#
# COMPACT_ATOMS: atom_id res chain seq x y z
N MET A 1 -25.54 8.62 -4.81
CA MET A 1 -26.73 9.10 -5.53
C MET A 1 -26.16 9.68 -6.78
N ASP A 2 -26.43 9.02 -7.88
CA ASP A 2 -25.81 9.36 -9.14
C ASP A 2 -26.95 9.94 -9.98
N PHE A 3 -26.83 11.22 -10.29
CA PHE A 3 -27.78 11.95 -11.12
C PHE A 3 -27.07 12.31 -12.42
N GLU A 4 -27.77 12.12 -13.54
CA GLU A 4 -27.29 12.56 -14.84
C GLU A 4 -27.74 13.99 -15.07
N PHE A 5 -26.76 14.89 -15.08
CA PHE A 5 -26.96 16.29 -15.36
C PHE A 5 -26.42 16.65 -16.74
N SER A 6 -27.16 17.47 -17.48
CA SER A 6 -26.62 18.24 -18.61
C SER A 6 -26.84 19.72 -18.35
N MET A 7 -25.87 20.56 -18.72
CA MET A 7 -26.08 22.01 -18.75
C MET A 7 -26.92 22.38 -19.98
N VAL A 8 -27.87 23.28 -19.79
CA VAL A 8 -28.66 23.87 -20.89
C VAL A 8 -28.60 25.38 -20.73
N ASN A 9 -27.84 26.01 -21.63
CA ASN A 9 -27.36 27.39 -21.51
C ASN A 9 -26.45 27.62 -20.28
N LYS A 10 -25.82 28.80 -20.20
CA LYS A 10 -24.72 29.09 -19.25
C LYS A 10 -25.14 29.13 -17.76
N THR A 11 -26.42 28.96 -17.45
CA THR A 11 -27.00 29.24 -16.12
C THR A 11 -28.02 28.21 -15.62
N SER A 12 -28.36 27.18 -16.40
CA SER A 12 -29.43 26.22 -16.04
C SER A 12 -28.96 24.77 -16.17
N MET A 13 -29.40 23.94 -15.22
CA MET A 13 -29.13 22.49 -15.20
C MET A 13 -30.39 21.71 -15.58
N VAL A 14 -30.20 20.59 -16.28
CA VAL A 14 -31.25 19.60 -16.56
C VAL A 14 -30.93 18.31 -15.83
N VAL A 15 -31.94 17.74 -15.17
CA VAL A 15 -31.88 16.40 -14.55
C VAL A 15 -32.58 15.41 -15.49
N ILE A 16 -31.80 14.47 -16.05
CA ILE A 16 -32.30 13.52 -17.05
C ILE A 16 -32.80 12.23 -16.38
N SER A 17 -32.00 11.68 -15.46
CA SER A 17 -32.36 10.53 -14.64
C SER A 17 -31.51 10.50 -13.36
N GLY A 18 -31.79 9.56 -12.44
CA GLY A 18 -30.87 9.33 -11.32
C GLY A 18 -31.15 8.06 -10.51
N ALA A 19 -30.19 7.65 -9.69
CA ALA A 19 -30.28 6.48 -8.83
C ALA A 19 -30.01 6.86 -7.35
N ILE A 20 -30.95 6.49 -6.47
CA ILE A 20 -30.87 6.71 -5.03
C ILE A 20 -30.89 5.37 -4.27
N SER A 21 -30.04 5.26 -3.26
CA SER A 21 -30.20 4.32 -2.15
C SER A 21 -30.09 5.11 -0.85
N ASN A 22 -30.96 4.82 0.11
CA ASN A 22 -31.04 5.49 1.41
C ASN A 22 -31.06 4.45 2.55
N SER A 23 -30.57 4.80 3.72
CA SER A 23 -30.50 3.91 4.89
C SER A 23 -31.89 3.45 5.35
N LEU A 24 -32.89 4.33 5.29
CA LEU A 24 -34.30 4.03 5.61
C LEU A 24 -34.91 2.93 4.73
N ASP A 25 -34.35 2.70 3.54
CA ASP A 25 -34.87 1.76 2.53
C ASP A 25 -33.93 0.56 2.33
N ARG A 26 -33.13 0.25 3.37
CA ARG A 26 -32.12 -0.83 3.41
C ARG A 26 -31.17 -0.84 2.20
N PHE A 27 -30.79 0.34 1.72
CA PHE A 27 -29.92 0.53 0.54
C PHE A 27 -30.44 -0.07 -0.78
N LYS A 28 -31.74 -0.35 -0.89
CA LYS A 28 -32.34 -0.68 -2.20
C LYS A 28 -32.17 0.49 -3.16
N ILE A 29 -31.62 0.21 -4.34
CA ILE A 29 -31.43 1.21 -5.39
C ILE A 29 -32.78 1.43 -6.09
N ARG A 30 -33.31 2.65 -5.98
CA ARG A 30 -34.47 3.10 -6.77
C ARG A 30 -33.98 4.00 -7.90
N LYS A 31 -34.37 3.68 -9.13
CA LYS A 31 -34.18 4.53 -10.31
C LYS A 31 -35.30 5.59 -10.34
N LEU A 32 -34.90 6.83 -10.56
CA LEU A 32 -35.75 8.00 -10.73
C LEU A 32 -35.94 8.24 -12.23
N GLU A 33 -37.19 8.21 -12.66
CA GLU A 33 -37.66 8.25 -14.05
C GLU A 33 -38.90 9.16 -14.13
N GLY A 34 -39.14 9.73 -15.31
CA GLY A 34 -40.20 10.71 -15.56
C GLY A 34 -39.66 11.92 -16.32
N ARG A 35 -40.56 12.79 -16.83
CA ARG A 35 -40.20 13.90 -17.72
C ARG A 35 -39.06 14.76 -17.11
N PRO A 36 -37.94 14.97 -17.84
CA PRO A 36 -36.77 15.70 -17.33
C PRO A 36 -37.10 17.05 -16.70
N LEU A 37 -36.40 17.36 -15.62
CA LEU A 37 -36.63 18.58 -14.82
C LEU A 37 -35.58 19.64 -15.15
N LEU A 38 -36.05 20.86 -15.42
CA LEU A 38 -35.23 22.06 -15.51
C LEU A 38 -35.01 22.64 -14.11
N LEU A 39 -33.78 23.04 -13.83
CA LEU A 39 -33.35 23.76 -12.64
C LEU A 39 -32.77 25.13 -13.07
N PRO A 40 -33.60 26.19 -13.15
CA PRO A 40 -33.15 27.54 -13.41
C PRO A 40 -32.46 28.15 -12.18
N LEU A 41 -31.59 29.13 -12.38
CA LEU A 41 -30.86 29.77 -11.28
C LEU A 41 -31.77 30.56 -10.32
N ASN A 42 -32.84 31.16 -10.86
CA ASN A 42 -33.69 32.16 -10.19
C ASN A 42 -35.19 31.79 -10.18
N GLU A 43 -35.57 30.60 -10.61
CA GLU A 43 -36.97 30.12 -10.67
C GLU A 43 -37.09 28.77 -9.95
N GLU A 44 -38.32 28.36 -9.63
CA GLU A 44 -38.55 27.03 -9.06
C GLU A 44 -38.34 25.91 -10.09
N ALA A 45 -37.87 24.74 -9.62
CA ALA A 45 -37.71 23.55 -10.44
C ALA A 45 -39.03 23.18 -11.15
N ARG A 46 -38.98 22.80 -12.43
CA ARG A 46 -40.19 22.40 -13.19
C ARG A 46 -39.87 21.39 -14.30
N PRO A 47 -40.84 20.59 -14.75
CA PRO A 47 -40.68 19.78 -15.97
C PRO A 47 -40.31 20.66 -17.17
N MET A 48 -39.45 20.14 -18.03
CA MET A 48 -39.05 20.83 -19.26
C MET A 48 -40.19 20.88 -20.28
N GLY A 49 -40.41 22.07 -20.84
CA GLY A 49 -41.26 22.27 -22.01
C GLY A 49 -40.64 21.67 -23.28
N GLU A 50 -41.45 21.54 -24.32
CA GLU A 50 -41.01 20.88 -25.56
C GLU A 50 -39.88 21.64 -26.27
N THR A 51 -39.96 22.97 -26.29
CA THR A 51 -38.89 23.86 -26.78
C THR A 51 -37.58 23.69 -25.99
N GLU A 52 -37.65 23.46 -24.68
CA GLU A 52 -36.47 23.28 -23.83
C GLU A 52 -35.81 21.91 -24.03
N LEU A 53 -36.61 20.87 -24.30
CA LEU A 53 -36.11 19.55 -24.70
C LEU A 53 -35.35 19.63 -26.03
N GLN A 54 -35.86 20.38 -27.01
CA GLN A 54 -35.15 20.59 -28.28
C GLN A 54 -33.81 21.33 -28.10
N VAL A 55 -33.73 22.31 -27.19
CA VAL A 55 -32.46 22.97 -26.84
C VAL A 55 -31.51 22.00 -26.13
N ALA A 56 -32.00 21.17 -25.20
CA ALA A 56 -31.18 20.16 -24.52
C ALA A 56 -30.59 19.12 -25.50
N VAL A 57 -31.39 18.60 -26.43
CA VAL A 57 -30.93 17.70 -27.49
C VAL A 57 -29.85 18.35 -28.36
N ARG A 58 -30.03 19.64 -28.71
CA ARG A 58 -29.05 20.40 -29.49
C ARG A 58 -27.73 20.58 -28.73
N GLU A 59 -27.80 20.90 -27.43
CA GLU A 59 -26.62 21.09 -26.59
C GLU A 59 -25.88 19.77 -26.32
N ILE A 60 -26.58 18.65 -26.08
CA ILE A 60 -25.96 17.32 -25.96
C ILE A 60 -25.18 16.97 -27.25
N LYS A 61 -25.79 17.19 -28.42
CA LYS A 61 -25.13 17.00 -29.73
C LYS A 61 -23.93 17.94 -29.93
N ARG A 62 -23.99 19.17 -29.41
CA ARG A 62 -22.92 20.18 -29.50
C ARG A 62 -21.73 19.84 -28.58
N VAL A 63 -22.00 19.48 -27.33
CA VAL A 63 -21.00 19.15 -26.30
C VAL A 63 -20.29 17.84 -26.62
N PHE A 64 -21.03 16.81 -27.01
CA PHE A 64 -20.47 15.49 -27.33
C PHE A 64 -20.26 15.28 -28.83
N ARG A 65 -19.91 16.35 -29.58
CA ARG A 65 -19.71 16.31 -31.05
C ARG A 65 -18.69 15.24 -31.50
N VAL A 66 -17.64 15.01 -30.71
CA VAL A 66 -16.52 14.10 -31.02
C VAL A 66 -16.64 12.74 -30.32
N LYS A 67 -17.47 12.63 -29.27
CA LYS A 67 -17.63 11.40 -28.47
C LYS A 67 -19.02 10.81 -28.71
N THR A 68 -19.18 10.15 -29.86
CA THR A 68 -20.44 9.60 -30.37
C THR A 68 -21.10 8.66 -29.36
N GLU A 69 -20.37 7.71 -28.78
CA GLU A 69 -20.90 6.75 -27.80
C GLU A 69 -21.57 7.43 -26.59
N LEU A 70 -20.93 8.46 -26.01
CA LEU A 70 -21.48 9.22 -24.88
C LEU A 70 -22.66 10.10 -25.30
N ARG A 71 -22.56 10.72 -26.49
CA ARG A 71 -23.66 11.51 -27.07
C ARG A 71 -24.92 10.65 -27.21
N ASP A 72 -24.76 9.47 -27.79
CA ASP A 72 -25.86 8.61 -28.17
C ASP A 72 -26.48 7.94 -26.93
N ALA A 73 -25.66 7.51 -25.96
CA ALA A 73 -26.12 7.10 -24.63
C ALA A 73 -26.93 8.19 -23.91
N CYS A 74 -26.45 9.43 -23.86
CA CYS A 74 -27.19 10.53 -23.24
C CYS A 74 -28.50 10.86 -23.97
N LEU A 75 -28.54 10.77 -25.30
CA LEU A 75 -29.76 11.00 -26.08
C LEU A 75 -30.77 9.87 -25.91
N ASP A 76 -30.35 8.61 -25.87
CA ASP A 76 -31.24 7.48 -25.66
C ASP A 76 -31.77 7.45 -24.23
N GLN A 77 -30.98 7.82 -23.23
CA GLN A 77 -31.44 7.96 -21.86
C GLN A 77 -32.44 9.12 -21.69
N LEU A 78 -32.26 10.22 -22.43
CA LEU A 78 -33.25 11.30 -22.51
C LEU A 78 -34.58 10.82 -23.12
N LYS A 79 -34.54 10.03 -24.22
CA LYS A 79 -35.74 9.41 -24.82
C LYS A 79 -36.42 8.42 -23.85
N GLN A 80 -35.65 7.55 -23.20
CA GLN A 80 -36.17 6.60 -22.21
C GLN A 80 -36.84 7.32 -21.03
N SER A 81 -36.29 8.46 -20.60
CA SER A 81 -36.85 9.29 -19.54
C SER A 81 -38.19 9.92 -19.95
N LEU A 82 -38.31 10.40 -21.19
CA LEU A 82 -39.57 10.92 -21.76
C LEU A 82 -40.65 9.83 -21.94
N ASN A 83 -40.24 8.61 -22.29
CA ASN A 83 -41.14 7.48 -22.55
C ASN A 83 -41.42 6.61 -21.31
N SER A 84 -40.91 6.96 -20.12
CA SER A 84 -41.12 6.13 -18.93
C SER A 84 -42.55 6.27 -18.41
N THR A 85 -43.18 5.12 -18.14
CA THR A 85 -44.47 5.03 -17.43
C THR A 85 -44.37 5.35 -15.95
N LYS A 86 -43.15 5.47 -15.40
CA LYS A 86 -42.91 5.92 -14.02
C LYS A 86 -42.62 7.41 -14.02
N ASN A 87 -43.38 8.16 -13.21
CA ASN A 87 -43.20 9.58 -13.01
C ASN A 87 -42.87 9.88 -11.54
N ASN A 88 -41.73 9.38 -11.07
CA ASN A 88 -41.27 9.57 -9.68
C ASN A 88 -40.18 10.66 -9.57
N LEU A 89 -39.61 11.13 -10.68
CA LEU A 89 -38.77 12.32 -10.78
C LEU A 89 -39.65 13.58 -10.85
N THR A 90 -40.25 13.99 -9.72
CA THR A 90 -41.16 15.14 -9.67
C THR A 90 -40.53 16.38 -9.04
N LYS A 91 -41.06 17.58 -9.37
CA LYS A 91 -40.76 18.84 -8.67
C LYS A 91 -40.88 18.67 -7.15
N GLY A 92 -42.01 18.12 -6.69
CA GLY A 92 -42.27 17.91 -5.26
C GLY A 92 -41.25 16.99 -4.57
N TYR A 93 -40.68 16.02 -5.28
CA TYR A 93 -39.58 15.19 -4.77
C TYR A 93 -38.29 16.00 -4.61
N ILE A 94 -37.89 16.78 -5.64
CA ILE A 94 -36.70 17.65 -5.57
C ILE A 94 -36.87 18.73 -4.49
N ASP A 95 -38.01 19.39 -4.42
CA ASP A 95 -38.30 20.40 -3.40
C ASP A 95 -38.33 19.80 -1.99
N SER A 96 -38.92 18.62 -1.80
CA SER A 96 -38.89 17.90 -0.52
C SER A 96 -37.48 17.48 -0.13
N TYR A 97 -36.64 17.11 -1.10
CA TYR A 97 -35.23 16.79 -0.86
C TYR A 97 -34.42 18.03 -0.46
N ILE A 98 -34.57 19.15 -1.18
CA ILE A 98 -33.93 20.44 -0.87
C ILE A 98 -34.40 20.99 0.49
N ARG A 99 -35.69 20.84 0.82
CA ARG A 99 -36.27 21.25 2.12
C ARG A 99 -35.84 20.33 3.26
N ARG A 100 -35.76 19.00 3.07
CA ARG A 100 -35.20 18.07 4.07
C ARG A 100 -33.73 18.34 4.34
N ASP A 101 -32.94 18.69 3.32
CA ASP A 101 -31.56 19.15 3.54
C ASP A 101 -31.51 20.47 4.34
N LYS A 102 -32.55 21.34 4.34
CA LYS A 102 -32.62 22.50 5.27
C LYS A 102 -32.90 22.09 6.73
N MET A 103 -33.70 21.06 6.99
CA MET A 103 -33.98 20.62 8.38
C MET A 103 -32.90 19.71 8.99
N ILE A 104 -32.10 19.01 8.18
CA ILE A 104 -30.96 18.18 8.65
C ILE A 104 -29.70 19.05 8.95
N LYS A 105 -29.87 20.36 9.21
CA LYS A 105 -28.77 21.33 9.43
C LYS A 105 -28.47 21.66 10.89
N SER A 106 -28.21 20.61 11.69
CA SER A 106 -27.32 20.68 12.87
C SER A 106 -25.97 19.98 12.62
N GLY A 107 -25.45 20.08 11.38
CA GLY A 107 -24.15 19.48 11.00
C GLY A 107 -23.44 20.26 9.89
N ARG A 108 -22.38 21.01 10.22
CA ARG A 108 -21.71 21.99 9.32
C ARG A 108 -20.96 21.42 8.10
N SER A 109 -20.99 20.10 7.82
CA SER A 109 -20.04 19.47 6.90
C SER A 109 -20.45 19.31 5.41
N LYS A 110 -21.69 19.61 5.00
CA LYS A 110 -22.14 19.36 3.60
C LYS A 110 -22.29 20.58 2.68
N ARG A 111 -22.32 21.82 3.23
CA ARG A 111 -22.32 23.06 2.40
C ARG A 111 -21.03 23.28 1.60
N ARG A 112 -19.92 22.63 1.97
CA ARG A 112 -18.59 22.91 1.41
C ARG A 112 -18.33 22.22 0.07
N LYS A 113 -18.81 20.98 -0.14
CA LYS A 113 -18.58 20.23 -1.39
C LYS A 113 -19.25 20.87 -2.61
N VAL A 114 -20.55 21.14 -2.53
CA VAL A 114 -21.32 21.73 -3.65
C VAL A 114 -20.78 23.12 -4.02
N ARG A 115 -20.45 23.97 -3.03
CA ARG A 115 -19.79 25.27 -3.29
C ARG A 115 -18.36 25.14 -3.82
N GLN A 116 -17.62 24.09 -3.47
CA GLN A 116 -16.29 23.84 -4.02
C GLN A 116 -16.34 23.35 -5.47
N GLU A 117 -17.34 22.55 -5.84
CA GLU A 117 -17.56 22.10 -7.23
C GLU A 117 -18.03 23.26 -8.13
N ILE A 118 -18.94 24.12 -7.65
CA ILE A 118 -19.34 25.36 -8.35
C ILE A 118 -18.14 26.31 -8.51
N ASN A 119 -17.39 26.61 -7.44
CA ASN A 119 -16.22 27.49 -7.52
C ASN A 119 -15.06 26.91 -8.35
N LEU A 120 -14.98 25.58 -8.55
CA LEU A 120 -14.01 24.97 -9.45
C LEU A 120 -14.37 25.26 -10.92
N LEU A 121 -15.65 25.17 -11.26
CA LEU A 121 -16.17 25.42 -12.60
C LEU A 121 -16.05 26.89 -12.99
N ASP A 122 -16.33 27.82 -12.06
CA ASP A 122 -16.10 29.26 -12.29
C ASP A 122 -14.62 29.57 -12.60
N LYS A 123 -13.68 29.00 -11.83
CA LYS A 123 -12.24 29.19 -12.08
C LYS A 123 -11.78 28.65 -13.44
N ILE A 124 -12.38 27.57 -13.92
CA ILE A 124 -12.10 27.03 -15.26
C ILE A 124 -12.61 27.97 -16.36
N TYR A 125 -13.78 28.60 -16.15
CA TYR A 125 -14.37 29.53 -17.11
C TYR A 125 -13.68 30.90 -17.18
N SER A 126 -13.23 31.46 -16.05
CA SER A 126 -12.51 32.75 -16.05
C SER A 126 -11.18 32.67 -16.81
N ASN A 127 -10.43 31.56 -16.68
CA ASN A 127 -9.13 31.40 -17.33
C ASN A 127 -9.23 31.18 -18.86
N HIS A 128 -10.36 30.68 -19.37
CA HIS A 128 -10.55 30.50 -20.81
C HIS A 128 -10.94 31.77 -21.56
N LYS A 129 -11.31 32.85 -20.87
CA LYS A 129 -11.75 34.11 -21.49
C LYS A 129 -10.63 35.14 -21.74
N LEU A 130 -9.40 34.84 -21.31
CA LEU A 130 -8.23 35.73 -21.40
C LEU A 130 -7.15 35.29 -22.42
N LYS A 131 -7.43 34.27 -23.24
CA LYS A 131 -6.56 33.85 -24.35
C LYS A 131 -7.36 33.50 -25.61
N LYS A 132 -7.97 34.52 -26.23
CA LYS A 132 -8.23 34.66 -27.68
C LYS A 132 -9.10 35.91 -27.96
N CYS A 133 -8.47 37.07 -27.90
CA CYS A 133 -8.73 38.15 -28.85
C CYS A 133 -7.36 38.46 -29.47
N ASP A 134 -7.22 38.22 -30.77
CA ASP A 134 -6.74 39.22 -31.72
C ASP A 134 -6.94 38.71 -33.16
N SER A 135 -7.45 39.62 -33.99
CA SER A 135 -7.45 39.68 -35.47
C SER A 135 -7.68 38.41 -36.34
N ASN A 136 -8.82 38.46 -37.06
CA ASN A 136 -8.92 38.61 -38.54
C ASN A 136 -8.35 37.50 -39.47
N THR A 137 -8.92 37.15 -40.64
CA THR A 137 -10.14 37.60 -41.38
C THR A 137 -10.55 36.56 -42.44
N SER A 138 -11.84 36.54 -42.81
CA SER A 138 -12.42 36.21 -44.15
C SER A 138 -11.84 35.06 -45.02
N ASN A 139 -12.63 34.03 -45.37
CA ASN A 139 -13.51 34.06 -46.56
C ASN A 139 -14.28 32.75 -46.86
N GLU A 140 -15.32 32.94 -47.68
CA GLU A 140 -16.45 32.05 -48.00
C GLU A 140 -16.19 30.80 -48.88
N LYS A 141 -17.29 30.01 -49.03
CA LYS A 141 -17.83 29.41 -50.28
C LYS A 141 -17.47 27.96 -50.72
N THR A 142 -18.49 27.10 -50.64
CA THR A 142 -19.12 26.27 -51.72
C THR A 142 -18.32 25.16 -52.44
N SER A 143 -18.88 24.06 -52.96
CA SER A 143 -20.21 23.37 -52.86
C SER A 143 -20.24 22.14 -53.80
N LEU A 144 -21.24 21.23 -53.66
CA LEU A 144 -21.66 20.17 -54.64
C LEU A 144 -20.67 19.00 -54.85
N LEU A 145 -21.03 17.78 -55.33
CA LEU A 145 -22.28 16.97 -55.40
C LEU A 145 -21.87 15.47 -55.64
N GLU A 146 -22.81 14.54 -55.39
CA GLU A 146 -23.16 13.24 -56.09
C GLU A 146 -22.12 12.48 -57.00
N GLU A 147 -22.15 11.14 -57.22
CA GLU A 147 -23.14 10.06 -56.99
C GLU A 147 -22.57 8.61 -57.15
N ASN A 148 -23.37 7.58 -56.77
CA ASN A 148 -23.46 6.17 -57.26
C ASN A 148 -22.24 5.18 -57.16
N ARG A 149 -22.33 3.99 -56.50
CA ARG A 149 -22.98 2.67 -56.86
C ARG A 149 -22.26 1.92 -58.02
N THR A 150 -22.02 0.59 -58.08
CA THR A 150 -22.79 -0.58 -57.59
C THR A 150 -21.96 -1.90 -57.56
N ILE A 151 -22.13 -2.72 -56.50
CA ILE A 151 -22.30 -4.20 -56.37
C ILE A 151 -21.77 -5.20 -57.45
N VAL A 152 -21.13 -6.31 -57.02
CA VAL A 152 -21.32 -7.72 -57.50
C VAL A 152 -20.63 -8.73 -56.52
N SER A 153 -20.68 -10.05 -56.76
CA SER A 153 -20.62 -11.13 -55.73
C SER A 153 -20.13 -12.52 -56.23
N ALA A 154 -20.20 -13.56 -55.37
CA ALA A 154 -20.01 -15.03 -55.62
C ALA A 154 -18.55 -15.56 -55.77
N GLU A 155 -18.22 -16.86 -55.61
CA GLU A 155 -18.55 -17.86 -54.55
C GLU A 155 -17.66 -19.15 -54.70
N ASN A 156 -17.43 -19.89 -53.60
CA ASN A 156 -17.25 -21.37 -53.47
C ASN A 156 -16.02 -22.23 -53.96
N ASN A 157 -15.54 -23.06 -53.00
CA ASN A 157 -15.27 -24.53 -53.01
C ASN A 157 -13.88 -25.21 -53.25
N ASN A 158 -13.46 -25.95 -52.19
CA ASN A 158 -12.93 -27.35 -52.07
C ASN A 158 -11.72 -27.89 -52.88
N PHE A 159 -10.73 -28.51 -52.19
CA PHE A 159 -10.53 -29.99 -52.08
C PHE A 159 -9.46 -30.40 -51.03
N MET A 160 -9.18 -31.71 -50.87
CA MET A 160 -8.51 -32.33 -49.70
C MET A 160 -7.63 -33.55 -50.09
N VAL A 161 -6.75 -34.03 -49.16
CA VAL A 161 -6.15 -35.39 -48.99
C VAL A 161 -4.65 -35.63 -49.34
N ASP A 162 -3.91 -36.00 -48.28
CA ASP A 162 -2.74 -36.88 -48.04
C ASP A 162 -1.53 -37.06 -48.99
N ASN A 163 -0.32 -37.15 -48.40
CA ASN A 163 0.49 -38.39 -48.40
C ASN A 163 1.68 -38.42 -47.40
N ASN A 164 2.13 -39.64 -47.05
CA ASN A 164 3.20 -39.98 -46.09
C ASN A 164 4.62 -39.74 -46.60
N ILE A 165 5.63 -39.73 -45.70
CA ILE A 165 6.95 -40.40 -45.85
C ILE A 165 7.68 -40.51 -44.48
N PHE A 166 8.32 -41.67 -44.25
CA PHE A 166 9.20 -41.99 -43.11
C PHE A 166 10.66 -41.56 -43.40
N ILE A 167 11.53 -41.44 -42.38
CA ILE A 167 12.87 -42.11 -42.27
C ILE A 167 13.77 -41.52 -41.15
N SER A 168 14.27 -42.47 -40.35
CA SER A 168 15.32 -42.61 -39.33
C SER A 168 16.37 -41.54 -38.91
N SER A 169 16.95 -41.89 -37.74
CA SER A 169 18.39 -41.93 -37.35
C SER A 169 19.14 -40.68 -36.88
N GLU A 170 19.38 -40.68 -35.56
CA GLU A 170 20.57 -40.32 -34.77
C GLU A 170 21.87 -39.87 -35.49
N THR A 171 22.48 -38.78 -35.00
CA THR A 171 23.87 -38.64 -34.47
C THR A 171 24.19 -37.13 -34.28
N SER A 172 24.34 -36.64 -33.04
CA SER A 172 25.59 -36.45 -32.26
C SER A 172 26.24 -35.05 -32.41
N VAL A 173 26.34 -34.31 -31.28
CA VAL A 173 27.43 -33.38 -30.81
C VAL A 173 28.04 -32.41 -31.87
N VAL A 174 28.14 -31.09 -31.70
CA VAL A 174 28.89 -30.32 -30.65
C VAL A 174 28.34 -28.89 -30.47
N ASP A 175 28.71 -28.24 -29.36
CA ASP A 175 28.41 -26.85 -28.99
C ASP A 175 28.79 -25.76 -30.01
N SER A 176 28.00 -24.68 -30.01
CA SER A 176 28.46 -23.32 -30.32
C SER A 176 27.53 -22.27 -29.70
N LEU A 177 28.03 -21.59 -28.67
CA LEU A 177 27.30 -20.53 -27.97
C LEU A 177 27.12 -19.26 -28.82
N ALA A 178 25.90 -18.75 -28.90
CA ALA A 178 25.62 -17.37 -29.31
C ALA A 178 24.87 -16.64 -28.19
N VAL A 179 25.58 -15.78 -27.47
CA VAL A 179 25.03 -15.00 -26.35
C VAL A 179 24.15 -13.86 -26.88
N VAL A 180 22.84 -13.95 -26.67
CA VAL A 180 21.90 -12.85 -26.93
C VAL A 180 21.43 -12.23 -25.61
N LYS A 181 21.80 -10.98 -25.38
CA LYS A 181 21.33 -10.18 -24.23
C LYS A 181 19.84 -9.84 -24.40
N PRO A 182 18.98 -9.97 -23.36
CA PRO A 182 17.64 -9.41 -23.42
C PRO A 182 17.71 -7.88 -23.28
N VAL A 183 17.23 -7.18 -24.31
CA VAL A 183 17.01 -5.73 -24.29
C VAL A 183 15.74 -5.43 -23.50
N GLU A 184 15.77 -4.41 -22.64
CA GLU A 184 14.61 -3.95 -21.88
C GLU A 184 13.53 -3.37 -22.80
N PHE A 185 12.34 -4.00 -22.84
CA PHE A 185 11.16 -3.44 -23.51
C PHE A 185 10.25 -2.71 -22.52
N ASN A 186 10.30 -1.38 -22.55
CA ASN A 186 9.29 -0.52 -21.93
C ASN A 186 8.38 0.11 -23.00
N SER A 187 7.07 -0.16 -22.90
CA SER A 187 5.93 0.64 -23.41
C SER A 187 5.88 1.15 -24.86
N THR A 188 4.85 0.67 -25.58
CA THR A 188 4.11 1.27 -26.72
C THR A 188 3.76 2.78 -26.52
N PRO A 189 3.52 3.60 -27.59
CA PRO A 189 2.70 3.24 -28.78
C PRO A 189 3.18 3.71 -30.18
N CYS A 190 2.46 3.24 -31.21
CA CYS A 190 2.72 3.48 -32.63
C CYS A 190 2.59 4.95 -33.08
N THR A 191 3.46 5.36 -34.01
CA THR A 191 3.10 5.99 -35.30
C THR A 191 4.26 5.82 -36.30
N ASP A 192 3.89 5.78 -37.57
CA ASP A 192 4.67 5.43 -38.78
C ASP A 192 6.08 6.03 -38.94
N LEU A 193 6.99 5.23 -39.51
CA LEU A 193 8.00 5.71 -40.47
C LEU A 193 8.53 4.57 -41.36
N SER A 194 8.67 4.89 -42.64
CA SER A 194 8.93 4.03 -43.81
C SER A 194 10.15 3.09 -43.72
N LEU A 195 9.95 1.82 -44.11
CA LEU A 195 11.01 0.90 -44.51
C LEU A 195 11.39 1.13 -45.99
N ASN A 196 12.57 1.69 -46.24
CA ASN A 196 13.26 1.49 -47.51
C ASN A 196 14.12 0.21 -47.38
N CYS A 197 13.71 -0.86 -48.06
CA CYS A 197 14.49 -2.10 -48.15
C CYS A 197 14.62 -2.56 -49.60
N SER A 198 15.86 -2.82 -50.03
CA SER A 198 16.30 -3.89 -50.93
C SER A 198 17.78 -3.72 -51.26
N PRO A 199 18.51 -4.78 -51.61
CA PRO A 199 18.49 -6.15 -51.07
C PRO A 199 19.91 -6.45 -50.46
N GLU A 200 20.30 -7.59 -49.89
CA GLU A 200 19.99 -9.02 -50.07
C GLU A 200 20.28 -9.78 -48.74
N ILE A 201 19.43 -10.74 -48.38
CA ILE A 201 19.69 -12.01 -47.66
C ILE A 201 18.31 -12.61 -47.29
N PRO A 202 17.99 -13.89 -47.57
CA PRO A 202 16.61 -14.40 -47.44
C PRO A 202 16.21 -14.70 -45.98
N ILE A 203 15.30 -13.91 -45.41
CA ILE A 203 14.71 -14.14 -44.07
C ILE A 203 13.48 -15.08 -44.16
N SER A 204 13.59 -16.21 -44.86
CA SER A 204 12.45 -17.14 -45.10
C SER A 204 12.50 -18.47 -44.33
N ASN A 205 13.67 -18.90 -43.83
CA ASN A 205 13.81 -20.25 -43.24
C ASN A 205 13.87 -20.32 -41.70
N PHE A 206 13.78 -19.21 -40.96
CA PHE A 206 13.89 -19.24 -39.49
C PHE A 206 12.54 -19.22 -38.73
N PHE A 207 11.42 -18.88 -39.37
CA PHE A 207 10.13 -18.68 -38.70
C PHE A 207 9.11 -19.82 -38.82
N VAL A 208 9.40 -20.89 -39.59
CA VAL A 208 8.43 -21.97 -39.87
C VAL A 208 8.34 -23.04 -38.76
N ARG A 209 9.07 -22.89 -37.63
CA ARG A 209 9.06 -23.84 -36.49
C ARG A 209 8.76 -23.23 -35.11
N MET A 210 8.17 -22.03 -35.03
CA MET A 210 7.58 -21.50 -33.78
C MET A 210 6.05 -21.39 -33.84
N SER A 211 5.40 -22.51 -34.12
CA SER A 211 3.97 -22.75 -33.81
C SER A 211 3.77 -23.38 -32.42
N PHE A 212 4.69 -23.13 -31.50
CA PHE A 212 4.56 -23.48 -30.08
C PHE A 212 4.03 -22.27 -29.32
N ASP A 213 2.92 -22.47 -28.61
CA ASP A 213 2.42 -21.48 -27.66
C ASP A 213 3.47 -21.26 -26.57
N SER A 214 3.52 -20.05 -26.00
CA SER A 214 4.18 -19.80 -24.71
C SER A 214 3.87 -20.85 -23.64
N ARG A 215 2.65 -21.41 -23.67
CA ARG A 215 2.14 -22.49 -22.82
C ARG A 215 2.72 -23.88 -23.14
N THR A 216 3.32 -24.07 -24.31
CA THR A 216 3.97 -25.33 -24.72
C THR A 216 5.48 -25.33 -24.45
N LEU A 217 6.11 -24.15 -24.44
CA LEU A 217 7.53 -24.00 -24.09
C LEU A 217 7.81 -24.23 -22.60
N ILE A 218 6.85 -23.88 -21.74
CA ILE A 218 6.93 -24.15 -20.29
C ILE A 218 6.14 -25.43 -20.01
N LYS A 219 6.82 -26.52 -19.64
CA LYS A 219 6.20 -27.78 -19.20
C LYS A 219 5.55 -27.60 -17.81
N ILE A 220 4.46 -26.84 -17.74
CA ILE A 220 3.67 -26.66 -16.51
C ILE A 220 2.95 -27.99 -16.19
N PRO A 221 3.01 -28.51 -14.95
CA PRO A 221 2.25 -29.69 -14.58
C PRO A 221 0.73 -29.43 -14.67
N TYR A 222 0.07 -30.09 -15.62
CA TYR A 222 -1.34 -29.88 -16.00
C TYR A 222 -2.40 -30.28 -14.92
N ASN A 223 -1.99 -30.68 -13.70
CA ASN A 223 -2.86 -31.30 -12.69
C ASN A 223 -3.20 -30.42 -11.47
N THR A 224 -2.82 -29.13 -11.44
CA THR A 224 -3.06 -28.20 -10.31
C THR A 224 -4.54 -28.01 -9.92
N SER A 225 -5.50 -28.43 -10.76
CA SER A 225 -6.93 -28.41 -10.44
C SER A 225 -7.39 -29.50 -9.46
N LYS A 226 -6.59 -30.54 -9.22
CA LYS A 226 -6.95 -31.67 -8.34
C LYS A 226 -6.72 -31.40 -6.85
N GLU A 227 -5.97 -30.37 -6.51
CA GLU A 227 -5.57 -30.01 -5.13
C GLU A 227 -6.35 -28.79 -4.61
N ILE A 228 -7.55 -28.55 -5.14
CA ILE A 228 -8.44 -27.48 -4.69
C ILE A 228 -9.58 -28.12 -3.91
N ARG A 229 -9.70 -27.77 -2.63
CA ARG A 229 -10.81 -28.22 -1.77
C ARG A 229 -11.82 -27.11 -1.56
N THR A 230 -13.05 -27.49 -1.27
CA THR A 230 -14.08 -26.57 -0.80
C THR A 230 -13.75 -26.11 0.62
N VAL A 231 -13.94 -24.82 0.89
CA VAL A 231 -13.95 -24.19 2.21
C VAL A 231 -15.12 -23.24 2.17
N GLU A 232 -16.23 -23.53 2.84
CA GLU A 232 -17.48 -22.78 2.61
C GLU A 232 -17.31 -21.26 2.92
N PRO A 233 -17.81 -20.35 2.06
CA PRO A 233 -18.61 -20.54 0.84
C PRO A 233 -17.78 -20.44 -0.47
N GLY A 234 -16.53 -20.89 -0.45
CA GLY A 234 -15.56 -20.75 -1.53
C GLY A 234 -14.64 -21.96 -1.68
N ILE A 235 -13.43 -21.71 -2.18
CA ILE A 235 -12.45 -22.75 -2.51
C ILE A 235 -11.06 -22.36 -2.00
N TYR A 236 -10.27 -23.37 -1.63
CA TYR A 236 -8.94 -23.22 -1.06
C TYR A 236 -7.93 -24.12 -1.79
N HIS A 237 -6.70 -23.64 -1.93
CA HIS A 237 -5.56 -24.42 -2.36
C HIS A 237 -4.41 -24.27 -1.36
N HIS A 238 -3.74 -25.38 -1.07
CA HIS A 238 -2.60 -25.45 -0.18
C HIS A 238 -1.30 -25.52 -0.99
N PHE A 239 -0.37 -24.60 -0.74
CA PHE A 239 0.93 -24.55 -1.42
C PHE A 239 2.05 -25.27 -0.64
N GLY A 240 1.86 -25.46 0.68
CA GLY A 240 2.83 -26.08 1.59
C GLY A 240 3.83 -25.08 2.18
N LEU A 241 3.87 -25.01 3.51
CA LEU A 241 4.90 -24.37 4.31
C LEU A 241 6.26 -25.04 4.09
N ALA A 242 6.32 -26.37 4.04
CA ALA A 242 7.55 -27.11 3.76
C ALA A 242 8.13 -26.71 2.40
N ASN A 243 7.29 -26.60 1.37
CA ASN A 243 7.67 -26.17 0.04
C ASN A 243 8.22 -24.74 0.01
N GLY A 244 7.66 -23.84 0.83
CA GLY A 244 8.14 -22.47 0.99
C GLY A 244 9.46 -22.39 1.74
N ILE A 245 9.61 -23.17 2.81
CA ILE A 245 10.86 -23.28 3.58
C ILE A 245 11.98 -23.83 2.69
N LEU A 246 11.79 -24.96 1.99
CA LEU A 246 12.82 -25.59 1.15
C LEU A 246 13.36 -24.67 0.05
N LYS A 247 12.54 -23.77 -0.50
CA LYS A 247 12.93 -22.82 -1.55
C LYS A 247 13.62 -21.56 -1.04
N HIS A 248 13.44 -21.21 0.25
CA HIS A 248 13.81 -19.90 0.79
C HIS A 248 14.55 -19.97 2.13
N ALA A 249 14.91 -21.16 2.60
CA ALA A 249 15.80 -21.35 3.73
C ALA A 249 17.23 -21.01 3.30
N PRO A 250 17.95 -20.12 4.01
CA PRO A 250 19.36 -19.88 3.74
C PRO A 250 20.18 -21.15 3.99
N PRO A 251 21.34 -21.32 3.34
CA PRO A 251 22.29 -22.35 3.73
C PRO A 251 22.76 -22.12 5.18
N ASN A 252 22.91 -23.21 5.93
CA ASN A 252 23.50 -23.26 7.29
C ASN A 252 22.68 -22.59 8.41
N PHE A 253 21.38 -22.91 8.54
CA PHE A 253 20.57 -22.55 9.71
C PHE A 253 20.47 -23.74 10.69
N ASP A 254 20.82 -23.53 11.97
CA ASP A 254 20.62 -24.53 13.04
C ASP A 254 19.12 -24.73 13.36
N LYS A 255 18.33 -23.68 13.17
CA LYS A 255 16.88 -23.65 13.42
C LYS A 255 16.20 -22.65 12.50
N ILE A 256 15.08 -23.04 11.88
CA ILE A 256 14.27 -22.18 11.01
C ILE A 256 13.10 -21.61 11.82
N GLN A 257 13.16 -20.31 12.09
CA GLN A 257 12.06 -19.54 12.65
C GLN A 257 11.20 -18.97 11.53
N VAL A 258 9.89 -19.26 11.53
CA VAL A 258 8.94 -18.81 10.50
C VAL A 258 8.04 -17.73 11.06
N VAL A 259 7.83 -16.65 10.31
CA VAL A 259 6.81 -15.64 10.59
C VAL A 259 5.65 -15.83 9.61
N VAL A 260 4.43 -15.92 10.13
CA VAL A 260 3.22 -16.22 9.34
C VAL A 260 2.29 -15.01 9.32
N GLY A 261 1.74 -14.68 8.15
CA GLY A 261 0.82 -13.56 7.94
C GLY A 261 -0.52 -14.01 7.37
N ILE A 262 -1.63 -13.55 7.95
CA ILE A 262 -3.00 -13.88 7.51
C ILE A 262 -3.83 -12.59 7.50
N ASP A 263 -4.51 -12.33 6.37
CA ASP A 263 -5.38 -11.16 6.19
C ASP A 263 -6.43 -11.42 5.07
N GLY A 264 -7.46 -10.57 4.98
CA GLY A 264 -8.43 -10.56 3.90
C GLY A 264 -8.08 -9.56 2.79
N LEU A 265 -8.09 -10.03 1.54
CA LEU A 265 -7.62 -9.26 0.38
C LEU A 265 -8.73 -9.09 -0.68
N PRO A 266 -9.50 -7.99 -0.68
CA PRO A 266 -10.55 -7.72 -1.67
C PRO A 266 -9.96 -7.55 -3.08
N LEU A 267 -10.47 -8.29 -4.06
CA LEU A 267 -9.94 -8.33 -5.43
C LEU A 267 -10.44 -7.20 -6.33
N SER A 268 -11.65 -6.71 -6.10
CA SER A 268 -12.19 -5.55 -6.82
C SER A 268 -12.96 -4.63 -5.87
N LYS A 269 -13.37 -3.47 -6.37
CA LYS A 269 -14.26 -2.53 -5.64
C LYS A 269 -15.74 -2.71 -5.98
N SER A 270 -16.05 -3.54 -6.98
CA SER A 270 -17.38 -3.72 -7.58
C SER A 270 -17.98 -5.11 -7.34
N SER A 271 -17.21 -6.02 -6.72
CA SER A 271 -17.65 -7.36 -6.34
C SER A 271 -17.06 -7.73 -4.99
N ASN A 272 -17.75 -8.58 -4.22
CA ASN A 272 -17.28 -9.04 -2.91
C ASN A 272 -16.15 -10.10 -2.99
N ASN A 273 -15.70 -10.45 -4.20
CA ASN A 273 -14.62 -11.39 -4.45
C ASN A 273 -13.37 -11.00 -3.65
N GLN A 274 -12.88 -11.92 -2.83
CA GLN A 274 -11.75 -11.72 -1.94
C GLN A 274 -10.87 -12.98 -1.88
N PHE A 275 -9.58 -12.76 -1.67
CA PHE A 275 -8.66 -13.80 -1.24
C PHE A 275 -8.47 -13.75 0.27
N TRP A 276 -8.18 -14.89 0.88
CA TRP A 276 -7.59 -14.97 2.22
C TRP A 276 -6.30 -15.82 2.10
N PRO A 277 -5.13 -15.19 1.88
CA PRO A 277 -3.86 -15.90 1.88
C PRO A 277 -3.38 -16.25 3.29
N ILE A 278 -2.72 -17.40 3.40
CA ILE A 278 -1.75 -17.70 4.45
C ILE A 278 -0.39 -17.49 3.81
N LEU A 279 0.35 -16.49 4.30
CA LEU A 279 1.68 -16.11 3.84
C LEU A 279 2.70 -16.47 4.91
N ALA A 280 3.95 -16.71 4.51
CA ALA A 280 5.04 -16.85 5.47
C ALA A 280 6.36 -16.29 4.92
N PHE A 281 7.30 -16.01 5.82
CA PHE A 281 8.71 -15.79 5.51
C PHE A 281 9.59 -16.42 6.58
N ASN A 282 10.81 -16.79 6.21
CA ASN A 282 11.81 -17.28 7.16
C ASN A 282 12.48 -16.07 7.84
N LEU A 283 12.52 -16.06 9.17
CA LEU A 283 13.19 -15.03 9.95
C LEU A 283 14.70 -15.15 9.70
N VAL A 284 15.28 -14.10 9.11
CA VAL A 284 16.69 -14.01 8.75
C VAL A 284 17.24 -12.65 9.19
N GLU A 285 18.51 -12.62 9.56
CA GLU A 285 19.21 -11.39 9.93
C GLU A 285 19.83 -10.68 8.71
N PRO A 286 19.96 -9.34 8.74
CA PRO A 286 20.68 -8.61 7.70
C PRO A 286 22.12 -9.12 7.55
N PRO A 287 22.59 -9.36 6.31
CA PRO A 287 22.06 -8.74 5.09
C PRO A 287 21.12 -9.64 4.28
N LEU A 288 20.70 -10.80 4.79
CA LEU A 288 19.74 -11.67 4.09
C LEU A 288 18.36 -10.99 4.00
N ALA A 289 17.74 -11.00 2.83
CA ALA A 289 16.39 -10.47 2.67
C ALA A 289 15.32 -11.48 3.08
N LYS A 290 14.29 -10.98 3.78
CA LYS A 290 13.07 -11.73 4.08
C LYS A 290 12.25 -11.91 2.79
N VAL A 291 12.14 -13.15 2.31
CA VAL A 291 11.33 -13.50 1.13
C VAL A 291 9.98 -14.05 1.57
N VAL A 292 8.89 -13.42 1.14
CA VAL A 292 7.52 -13.88 1.40
C VAL A 292 7.08 -14.89 0.35
N TYR A 293 6.48 -15.99 0.82
CA TYR A 293 5.93 -17.06 0.01
C TYR A 293 4.49 -17.40 0.40
N LEU A 294 3.74 -18.02 -0.52
CA LEU A 294 2.40 -18.54 -0.26
C LEU A 294 2.49 -19.90 0.42
N VAL A 295 1.69 -20.09 1.47
CA VAL A 295 1.46 -21.36 2.17
C VAL A 295 0.07 -21.91 1.86
N GLY A 296 -0.93 -21.03 1.78
CA GLY A 296 -2.29 -21.38 1.40
C GLY A 296 -3.05 -20.18 0.85
N LEU A 297 -4.10 -20.44 0.07
CA LEU A 297 -4.93 -19.38 -0.51
C LEU A 297 -6.38 -19.82 -0.64
N TYR A 298 -7.25 -19.14 0.10
CA TYR A 298 -8.69 -19.20 -0.10
C TYR A 298 -9.15 -18.13 -1.10
N TYR A 299 -10.20 -18.44 -1.86
CA TYR A 299 -10.96 -17.55 -2.73
C TYR A 299 -12.47 -17.75 -2.53
N GLY A 300 -13.20 -16.64 -2.34
CA GLY A 300 -14.64 -16.65 -2.34
C GLY A 300 -15.27 -15.26 -2.46
N LYS A 301 -16.60 -15.20 -2.44
CA LYS A 301 -17.37 -13.93 -2.36
C LYS A 301 -17.46 -13.40 -0.94
N GLU A 302 -17.19 -14.23 0.05
CA GLU A 302 -17.18 -13.92 1.47
C GLU A 302 -15.89 -14.45 2.09
N LYS A 303 -15.56 -14.04 3.32
CA LYS A 303 -14.52 -14.70 4.10
C LYS A 303 -14.91 -16.17 4.37
N PRO A 304 -13.97 -17.09 4.65
CA PRO A 304 -14.32 -18.44 5.07
C PRO A 304 -15.26 -18.41 6.29
N HIS A 305 -16.26 -19.29 6.31
CA HIS A 305 -17.23 -19.34 7.42
C HIS A 305 -16.61 -19.92 8.70
N ASN A 306 -15.79 -20.98 8.58
CA ASN A 306 -15.06 -21.58 9.70
C ASN A 306 -13.54 -21.37 9.54
N SER A 307 -12.89 -20.77 10.55
CA SER A 307 -11.44 -20.58 10.55
C SER A 307 -10.65 -21.88 10.73
N ASN A 308 -11.17 -22.87 11.48
CA ASN A 308 -10.48 -24.15 11.65
C ASN A 308 -10.42 -24.93 10.33
N ASP A 309 -11.51 -24.90 9.56
CA ASP A 309 -11.54 -25.46 8.20
C ASP A 309 -10.52 -24.75 7.30
N PHE A 310 -10.53 -23.42 7.22
CA PHE A 310 -9.55 -22.65 6.45
C PHE A 310 -8.08 -22.93 6.82
N LEU A 311 -7.78 -23.16 8.11
CA LEU A 311 -6.43 -23.39 8.62
C LEU A 311 -5.98 -24.86 8.61
N LEU A 312 -6.87 -25.81 8.31
CA LEU A 312 -6.67 -27.25 8.51
C LEU A 312 -5.33 -27.79 7.98
N ASP A 313 -5.04 -27.55 6.70
CA ASP A 313 -3.83 -28.08 6.05
C ASP A 313 -2.57 -27.45 6.64
N PHE A 314 -2.59 -26.13 6.85
CA PHE A 314 -1.48 -25.38 7.46
C PHE A 314 -1.17 -25.86 8.88
N VAL A 315 -2.19 -26.07 9.72
CA VAL A 315 -1.99 -26.55 11.09
C VAL A 315 -1.42 -27.96 11.09
N LYS A 316 -1.96 -28.85 10.25
CA LYS A 316 -1.49 -30.24 10.12
C LYS A 316 -0.02 -30.30 9.70
N GLU A 317 0.37 -29.54 8.68
CA GLU A 317 1.74 -29.47 8.18
C GLU A 317 2.69 -28.79 9.16
N ALA A 318 2.31 -27.65 9.75
CA ALA A 318 3.13 -26.95 10.72
C ALA A 318 3.36 -27.78 12.00
N LYS A 319 2.36 -28.53 12.47
CA LYS A 319 2.49 -29.46 13.61
C LYS A 319 3.52 -30.55 13.34
N ASP A 320 3.53 -31.13 12.14
CA ASP A 320 4.53 -32.10 11.71
C ASP A 320 5.92 -31.46 11.65
N LEU A 321 6.08 -30.33 10.95
CA LEU A 321 7.36 -29.63 10.82
C LEU A 321 7.96 -29.18 12.16
N ILE A 322 7.15 -28.73 13.12
CA ILE A 322 7.62 -28.35 14.46
C ILE A 322 8.09 -29.59 15.25
N SER A 323 7.40 -30.72 15.10
CA SER A 323 7.68 -31.95 15.88
C SER A 323 8.84 -32.76 15.30
N ASN A 324 8.93 -32.83 13.97
CA ASN A 324 9.84 -33.71 13.23
C ASN A 324 10.97 -32.95 12.52
N GLY A 325 10.93 -31.62 12.46
CA GLY A 325 11.85 -30.81 11.68
C GLY A 325 11.68 -31.00 10.16
N ILE A 326 12.56 -30.36 9.38
CA ILE A 326 12.58 -30.43 7.92
C ILE A 326 13.94 -30.88 7.42
N LEU A 327 13.99 -31.68 6.35
CA LEU A 327 15.23 -32.17 5.75
C LEU A 327 15.72 -31.20 4.66
N ILE A 328 16.85 -30.54 4.87
CA ILE A 328 17.49 -29.65 3.87
C ILE A 328 18.93 -30.13 3.67
N ASN A 329 19.33 -30.41 2.42
CA ASN A 329 20.65 -30.95 2.08
C ASN A 329 21.06 -32.17 2.95
N ASN A 330 20.11 -33.08 3.18
CA ASN A 330 20.23 -34.25 4.06
C ASN A 330 20.47 -33.96 5.56
N ILE A 331 20.42 -32.69 5.99
CA ILE A 331 20.46 -32.28 7.39
C ILE A 331 19.03 -32.03 7.88
N ARG A 332 18.65 -32.61 9.02
CA ARG A 332 17.36 -32.32 9.67
C ARG A 332 17.49 -31.06 10.52
N ILE A 333 16.76 -30.02 10.14
CA ILE A 333 16.76 -28.70 10.77
C ILE A 333 15.44 -28.51 11.53
N ASN A 334 15.50 -28.00 12.76
CA ASN A 334 14.32 -27.76 13.59
C ASN A 334 13.52 -26.56 13.06
N VAL A 335 12.20 -26.68 12.94
CA VAL A 335 11.30 -25.60 12.52
C VAL A 335 10.49 -25.09 13.72
N SER A 336 10.24 -23.78 13.78
CA SER A 336 9.26 -23.23 14.73
C SER A 336 8.50 -22.04 14.14
N ILE A 337 7.19 -21.97 14.34
CA ILE A 337 6.43 -20.75 14.09
C ILE A 337 6.78 -19.74 15.19
N ASN A 338 7.44 -18.65 14.81
CA ASN A 338 7.93 -17.63 15.73
C ASN A 338 6.81 -16.66 16.12
N VAL A 339 6.08 -16.12 15.14
CA VAL A 339 4.97 -15.18 15.38
C VAL A 339 3.95 -15.20 14.25
N LEU A 340 2.68 -15.03 14.63
CA LEU A 340 1.53 -14.84 13.74
C LEU A 340 1.19 -13.35 13.67
N CYS A 341 1.42 -12.74 12.51
CA CYS A 341 1.15 -11.33 12.22
C CYS A 341 -0.21 -11.19 11.53
N CYS A 342 -1.21 -10.68 12.24
CA CYS A 342 -2.55 -10.46 11.72
C CYS A 342 -3.03 -9.04 12.07
N ASP A 343 -3.92 -8.47 11.25
CA ASP A 343 -4.73 -7.33 11.70
C ASP A 343 -5.74 -7.80 12.78
N ALA A 344 -6.36 -6.86 13.52
CA ALA A 344 -7.24 -7.24 14.62
C ALA A 344 -8.48 -8.05 14.19
N PRO A 345 -9.19 -7.71 13.09
CA PRO A 345 -10.16 -8.60 12.42
C PRO A 345 -9.65 -10.02 12.14
N ALA A 346 -8.54 -10.19 11.42
CA ALA A 346 -8.00 -11.49 11.05
C ALA A 346 -7.57 -12.28 12.28
N LYS A 347 -6.89 -11.64 13.25
CA LYS A 347 -6.54 -12.24 14.56
C LYS A 347 -7.78 -12.78 15.27
N SER A 348 -8.84 -11.98 15.37
CA SER A 348 -10.08 -12.40 16.05
C SER A 348 -10.77 -13.58 15.34
N PHE A 349 -10.72 -13.62 14.01
CA PHE A 349 -11.27 -14.71 13.21
C PHE A 349 -10.48 -16.02 13.39
N VAL A 350 -9.15 -16.00 13.29
CA VAL A 350 -8.34 -17.21 13.42
C VAL A 350 -8.29 -17.74 14.85
N LEU A 351 -8.43 -16.88 15.87
CA LEU A 351 -8.53 -17.28 17.29
C LEU A 351 -9.95 -17.65 17.75
N LYS A 352 -11.01 -17.38 16.97
CA LYS A 352 -12.43 -17.53 17.36
C LYS A 352 -12.86 -16.67 18.58
N VAL A 353 -12.28 -15.48 18.72
CA VAL A 353 -12.54 -14.52 19.82
C VAL A 353 -13.25 -13.25 19.34
N LYS A 354 -13.86 -12.48 20.25
CA LYS A 354 -14.60 -11.26 19.90
C LYS A 354 -13.69 -10.24 19.21
N GLY A 355 -14.14 -9.77 18.04
CA GLY A 355 -13.41 -8.77 17.26
C GLY A 355 -13.33 -7.41 17.93
N HIS A 356 -12.38 -6.58 17.48
CA HIS A 356 -11.95 -5.27 18.02
C HIS A 356 -13.04 -4.20 18.31
N ASN A 357 -14.32 -4.45 17.99
CA ASN A 357 -15.46 -3.58 18.31
C ASN A 357 -16.34 -4.14 19.45
N GLY A 358 -16.05 -5.33 19.97
CA GLY A 358 -16.75 -5.92 21.12
C GLY A 358 -16.18 -5.46 22.46
N PHE A 359 -16.97 -5.60 23.52
CA PHE A 359 -16.61 -5.17 24.87
C PHE A 359 -15.39 -5.92 25.42
N SER A 360 -15.39 -7.26 25.44
CA SER A 360 -14.23 -8.08 25.84
C SER A 360 -13.34 -8.46 24.64
N SER A 361 -12.84 -7.47 23.88
CA SER A 361 -12.08 -7.71 22.63
C SER A 361 -10.56 -7.53 22.73
N CYS A 362 -10.02 -7.14 23.89
CA CYS A 362 -8.57 -7.14 24.09
C CYS A 362 -8.05 -8.58 24.16
N THR A 363 -7.02 -8.90 23.36
CA THR A 363 -6.41 -10.24 23.30
C THR A 363 -5.25 -10.43 24.27
N ARG A 364 -4.93 -9.41 25.08
CA ARG A 364 -3.81 -9.40 26.05
C ARG A 364 -4.25 -9.27 27.51
N CYS A 365 -5.35 -8.56 27.81
CA CYS A 365 -5.94 -8.48 29.15
C CYS A 365 -7.47 -8.58 29.14
N LYS A 366 -8.05 -8.84 30.32
CA LYS A 366 -9.49 -8.97 30.56
C LYS A 366 -10.16 -7.62 30.80
N ILE A 367 -9.78 -6.57 30.04
CA ILE A 367 -10.46 -5.28 30.13
C ILE A 367 -11.82 -5.37 29.44
N GLU A 368 -12.86 -4.91 30.12
CA GLU A 368 -14.17 -4.71 29.53
C GLU A 368 -14.25 -3.30 28.94
N GLY A 369 -14.77 -3.19 27.72
CA GLY A 369 -15.02 -1.91 27.08
C GLY A 369 -16.31 -1.26 27.56
N GLU A 370 -16.41 0.06 27.45
CA GLU A 370 -17.60 0.85 27.74
C GLU A 370 -18.24 1.38 26.45
N PHE A 371 -19.57 1.50 26.41
CA PHE A 371 -20.28 2.11 25.28
C PHE A 371 -20.50 3.61 25.52
N MET A 372 -19.68 4.46 24.88
CA MET A 372 -19.78 5.91 24.97
C MET A 372 -19.96 6.55 23.58
N ASN A 373 -20.91 7.49 23.48
CA ASN A 373 -21.12 8.31 22.27
C ASN A 373 -21.19 7.48 20.97
N ASN A 374 -21.98 6.40 21.02
CA ASN A 374 -22.21 5.43 19.94
C ASN A 374 -20.96 4.64 19.50
N ARG A 375 -20.03 4.35 20.43
CA ARG A 375 -18.80 3.57 20.18
C ARG A 375 -18.42 2.75 21.41
N VAL A 376 -17.79 1.60 21.18
CA VAL A 376 -17.04 0.90 22.24
C VAL A 376 -15.68 1.57 22.43
N CYS A 377 -15.31 1.80 23.68
CA CYS A 377 -14.05 2.40 24.10
C CYS A 377 -13.52 1.68 25.34
N PHE A 378 -12.26 1.92 25.69
CA PHE A 378 -11.51 1.24 26.74
C PHE A 378 -10.83 2.28 27.62
N PRO A 379 -11.56 2.93 28.54
CA PRO A 379 -11.02 4.04 29.32
C PRO A 379 -9.73 3.67 30.06
N TYR A 380 -8.84 4.65 30.21
CA TYR A 380 -7.59 4.46 30.92
C TYR A 380 -7.84 4.26 32.41
N THR A 381 -7.30 3.17 32.96
CA THR A 381 -7.27 2.89 34.39
C THR A 381 -5.83 2.84 34.90
N LYS A 382 -5.60 3.42 36.10
CA LYS A 382 -4.30 3.33 36.79
C LYS A 382 -4.00 1.90 37.25
N ILE A 383 -5.02 1.20 37.76
CA ILE A 383 -4.97 -0.24 38.04
C ILE A 383 -5.07 -0.96 36.69
N LYS A 384 -4.11 -1.84 36.37
CA LYS A 384 -4.12 -2.59 35.11
C LYS A 384 -5.03 -3.81 35.21
N SER A 385 -5.76 -4.08 34.14
CA SER A 385 -6.59 -5.29 34.05
C SER A 385 -5.72 -6.54 33.98
N ILE A 386 -6.25 -7.64 34.51
CA ILE A 386 -5.60 -8.95 34.59
C ILE A 386 -5.24 -9.44 33.19
N ALA A 387 -4.00 -9.91 33.02
CA ALA A 387 -3.54 -10.50 31.76
C ALA A 387 -4.38 -11.74 31.39
N ARG A 388 -4.58 -11.98 30.09
CA ARG A 388 -5.15 -13.23 29.60
C ARG A 388 -4.11 -14.35 29.72
N SER A 389 -4.57 -15.57 29.99
CA SER A 389 -3.74 -16.77 29.99
C SER A 389 -4.08 -17.66 28.80
N HIS A 390 -3.15 -18.52 28.38
CA HIS A 390 -3.44 -19.53 27.35
C HIS A 390 -4.37 -20.63 27.87
N GLN A 391 -4.30 -20.96 29.17
CA GLN A 391 -5.15 -21.97 29.78
C GLN A 391 -6.62 -21.51 29.84
N ASP A 392 -6.86 -20.22 30.16
CA ASP A 392 -8.21 -19.62 30.17
C ASP A 392 -8.84 -19.68 28.77
N TYR A 393 -8.02 -19.55 27.72
CA TYR A 393 -8.45 -19.67 26.33
C TYR A 393 -8.79 -21.12 25.96
N ILE A 394 -7.94 -22.09 26.30
CA ILE A 394 -8.22 -23.52 26.07
C ILE A 394 -9.50 -23.94 26.81
N ASN A 395 -9.65 -23.50 28.05
CA ASN A 395 -10.79 -23.85 28.90
C ASN A 395 -12.07 -23.06 28.58
N LEU A 396 -12.04 -22.14 27.60
CA LEU A 396 -13.13 -21.22 27.27
C LEU A 396 -13.65 -20.41 28.49
N ALA A 397 -12.79 -20.14 29.48
CA ALA A 397 -13.15 -19.64 30.80
C ALA A 397 -13.64 -18.17 30.87
N ASP A 398 -13.73 -17.51 29.71
CA ASP A 398 -14.27 -16.16 29.54
C ASP A 398 -15.24 -16.21 28.37
N GLU A 399 -16.50 -16.56 28.65
CA GLU A 399 -17.58 -16.65 27.66
C GLU A 399 -17.73 -15.34 26.87
N ASP A 400 -17.46 -14.22 27.53
CA ASP A 400 -17.52 -12.90 26.92
C ASP A 400 -16.35 -12.61 25.97
N HIS A 401 -15.25 -13.36 25.99
CA HIS A 401 -14.16 -13.23 25.03
C HIS A 401 -14.35 -14.12 23.79
N HIS A 402 -15.04 -15.25 23.91
CA HIS A 402 -15.18 -16.23 22.83
C HIS A 402 -16.40 -15.92 21.94
N VAL A 403 -16.41 -16.45 20.72
CA VAL A 403 -17.52 -16.28 19.74
C VAL A 403 -18.37 -17.55 19.62
N GLY A 404 -17.95 -18.65 20.23
CA GLY A 404 -18.66 -19.91 20.31
C GLY A 404 -17.86 -20.95 21.10
N ASN A 405 -18.35 -22.18 21.13
CA ASN A 405 -17.85 -23.24 22.00
C ASN A 405 -16.66 -24.02 21.40
N GLU A 406 -15.99 -23.46 20.40
CA GLU A 406 -14.86 -24.07 19.69
C GLU A 406 -13.62 -23.17 19.78
N ILE A 407 -12.49 -23.74 20.19
CA ILE A 407 -11.18 -23.08 20.09
C ILE A 407 -10.60 -23.18 18.67
N SER A 408 -9.55 -22.39 18.41
CA SER A 408 -8.77 -22.47 17.19
C SER A 408 -7.95 -23.76 17.12
N ASN A 409 -7.89 -24.41 15.96
CA ASN A 409 -6.95 -25.51 15.73
C ASN A 409 -5.47 -25.08 15.79
N LEU A 410 -5.16 -23.77 15.77
CA LEU A 410 -3.82 -23.28 16.11
C LEU A 410 -3.35 -23.71 17.51
N ALA A 411 -4.27 -24.00 18.43
CA ALA A 411 -3.94 -24.55 19.75
C ALA A 411 -3.33 -25.96 19.72
N GLU A 412 -3.39 -26.66 18.58
CA GLU A 412 -2.73 -27.95 18.38
C GLU A 412 -1.23 -27.84 18.03
N LEU A 413 -0.73 -26.63 17.73
CA LEU A 413 0.66 -26.41 17.36
C LEU A 413 1.55 -26.46 18.63
N PRO A 414 2.65 -27.23 18.64
CA PRO A 414 3.55 -27.27 19.80
C PRO A 414 4.12 -25.88 20.10
N ASN A 415 4.14 -25.52 21.39
CA ASN A 415 4.56 -24.21 21.91
C ASN A 415 3.70 -23.01 21.46
N PHE A 416 2.50 -23.23 20.91
CA PHE A 416 1.56 -22.15 20.68
C PHE A 416 1.02 -21.57 22.00
N ASN A 417 0.77 -20.27 22.01
CA ASN A 417 0.12 -19.54 23.08
C ASN A 417 -0.77 -18.46 22.46
N SER A 418 -2.08 -18.54 22.69
CA SER A 418 -3.09 -17.65 22.10
C SER A 418 -2.89 -16.16 22.42
N VAL A 419 -2.18 -15.85 23.50
CA VAL A 419 -1.86 -14.49 23.95
C VAL A 419 -0.57 -14.01 23.29
N SER A 420 0.54 -14.74 23.48
CA SER A 420 1.87 -14.27 23.05
C SER A 420 2.21 -14.57 21.59
N SER A 421 1.82 -15.73 21.02
CA SER A 421 2.20 -16.14 19.65
C SER A 421 1.66 -15.23 18.52
N PHE A 422 0.82 -14.26 18.85
CA PHE A 422 0.30 -13.25 17.91
C PHE A 422 0.78 -11.84 18.29
N SER A 423 1.54 -11.20 17.41
CA SER A 423 1.90 -9.79 17.59
C SER A 423 0.69 -8.86 17.44
N LEU A 424 0.78 -7.70 18.05
CA LEU A 424 -0.07 -6.55 17.82
C LEU A 424 0.56 -5.72 16.69
N ASP A 425 0.16 -6.00 15.44
CA ASP A 425 0.85 -5.43 14.27
C ASP A 425 0.92 -3.89 14.30
N TYR A 426 2.16 -3.40 14.35
CA TYR A 426 2.53 -2.00 14.30
C TYR A 426 1.90 -1.23 13.12
N MET A 427 1.79 -1.84 11.93
CA MET A 427 1.28 -1.18 10.73
C MET A 427 -0.22 -0.83 10.85
N HIS A 428 -1.02 -1.76 11.36
CA HIS A 428 -2.45 -1.57 11.57
C HIS A 428 -2.76 -0.83 12.87
N LEU A 429 -2.10 -1.20 13.98
CA LEU A 429 -2.35 -0.62 15.30
C LEU A 429 -1.90 0.84 15.34
N VAL A 430 -0.61 1.11 15.08
CA VAL A 430 0.00 2.42 15.32
C VAL A 430 -0.13 3.33 14.09
N CYS A 431 0.35 2.90 12.92
CA CYS A 431 0.36 3.78 11.74
C CYS A 431 -1.07 4.03 11.21
N SER A 432 -1.77 2.97 10.82
CA SER A 432 -3.10 3.10 10.21
C SER A 432 -4.22 3.33 11.23
N GLY A 433 -3.98 3.01 12.50
CA GLY A 433 -4.91 3.22 13.61
C GLY A 433 -4.67 4.54 14.33
N ILE A 434 -3.63 4.62 15.16
CA ILE A 434 -3.42 5.73 16.10
C ILE A 434 -2.98 7.02 15.41
N MET A 435 -1.93 6.99 14.57
CA MET A 435 -1.45 8.19 13.88
C MET A 435 -2.54 8.76 12.97
N LYS A 436 -3.23 7.90 12.22
CA LYS A 436 -4.42 8.28 11.44
C LYS A 436 -5.52 8.87 12.33
N LYS A 437 -5.78 8.32 13.52
CA LYS A 437 -6.76 8.86 14.46
C LYS A 437 -6.38 10.26 14.92
N LEU A 438 -5.15 10.48 15.40
CA LEU A 438 -4.67 11.78 15.86
C LEU A 438 -4.89 12.86 14.79
N LEU A 439 -4.44 12.61 13.55
CA LEU A 439 -4.64 13.53 12.43
C LEU A 439 -6.13 13.79 12.13
N MET A 440 -6.98 12.76 12.22
CA MET A 440 -8.43 12.93 12.03
C MET A 440 -9.10 13.70 13.17
N LEU A 441 -8.64 13.52 14.42
CA LEU A 441 -9.10 14.26 15.59
C LEU A 441 -8.77 15.74 15.42
N TRP A 442 -7.50 16.07 15.16
CA TRP A 442 -7.03 17.44 15.00
C TRP A 442 -7.67 18.20 13.82
N ILE A 443 -8.14 17.50 12.77
CA ILE A 443 -8.70 18.16 11.57
C ILE A 443 -10.22 18.25 11.58
N SER A 444 -10.94 17.27 12.12
CA SER A 444 -12.39 17.15 11.86
C SER A 444 -13.23 16.35 12.86
N LYS A 445 -12.62 15.56 13.75
CA LYS A 445 -13.36 14.61 14.62
C LYS A 445 -13.15 14.81 16.11
N GLY A 446 -12.18 15.63 16.52
CA GLY A 446 -11.85 15.85 17.93
C GLY A 446 -12.71 16.93 18.60
N PRO A 447 -12.58 17.06 19.93
CA PRO A 447 -13.06 18.22 20.68
C PRO A 447 -12.62 19.58 20.12
N VAL A 448 -13.37 20.65 20.40
CA VAL A 448 -13.13 21.98 19.81
C VAL A 448 -11.75 22.55 20.17
N ASN A 449 -11.24 22.28 21.37
CA ASN A 449 -9.93 22.71 21.86
C ASN A 449 -8.74 22.03 21.15
N VAL A 450 -8.94 20.90 20.46
CA VAL A 450 -7.87 20.20 19.71
C VAL A 450 -7.96 20.42 18.19
N LEU A 451 -8.98 21.13 17.69
CA LEU A 451 -9.18 21.33 16.25
C LEU A 451 -8.26 22.43 15.69
N ILE A 452 -7.45 22.07 14.69
CA ILE A 452 -6.55 22.97 13.97
C ILE A 452 -7.37 23.89 13.04
N ARG A 453 -7.06 25.19 13.05
CA ARG A 453 -7.66 26.17 12.13
C ARG A 453 -7.27 25.87 10.68
N SER A 454 -8.15 26.16 9.72
CA SER A 454 -7.90 25.84 8.31
C SER A 454 -6.67 26.51 7.70
N THR A 455 -6.26 27.68 8.22
CA THR A 455 -4.99 28.33 7.85
C THR A 455 -3.79 27.47 8.23
N LYS A 456 -3.75 27.00 9.48
CA LYS A 456 -2.71 26.11 10.02
C LYS A 456 -2.70 24.73 9.35
N ILE A 457 -3.84 24.22 8.90
CA ILE A 457 -3.90 22.99 8.05
C ILE A 457 -3.25 23.21 6.67
N ASN A 458 -3.40 24.41 6.09
CA ASN A 458 -2.73 24.75 4.82
C ASN A 458 -1.23 24.98 5.05
N GLU A 459 -0.83 25.64 6.13
CA GLU A 459 0.58 25.80 6.56
C GLU A 459 1.27 24.43 6.71
N LEU A 460 0.66 23.52 7.48
CA LEU A 460 1.10 22.12 7.59
C LEU A 460 1.21 21.43 6.22
N SER A 461 0.23 21.63 5.33
CA SER A 461 0.26 21.06 3.97
C SER A 461 1.45 21.55 3.16
N THR A 462 1.76 22.85 3.22
CA THR A 462 2.94 23.44 2.58
C THR A 462 4.23 22.88 3.19
N SER A 463 4.33 22.81 4.52
CA SER A 463 5.49 22.24 5.22
C SER A 463 5.76 20.78 4.82
N LEU A 464 4.71 19.95 4.71
CA LEU A 464 4.83 18.58 4.21
C LEU A 464 5.42 18.53 2.79
N LEU A 465 4.90 19.35 1.88
CA LEU A 465 5.35 19.38 0.49
C LEU A 465 6.78 19.91 0.33
N ASN A 466 7.21 20.84 1.19
CA ASN A 466 8.58 21.35 1.21
C ASN A 466 9.57 20.30 1.74
N ILE A 467 9.27 19.68 2.90
CA ILE A 467 10.16 18.66 3.51
C ILE A 467 10.26 17.41 2.62
N ASN A 468 9.24 17.09 1.83
CA ASN A 468 9.27 16.01 0.84
C ASN A 468 10.47 16.07 -0.13
N VAL A 469 11.10 17.23 -0.34
CA VAL A 469 12.30 17.36 -1.18
C VAL A 469 13.53 16.66 -0.56
N GLY A 470 13.66 16.71 0.78
CA GLY A 470 14.83 16.20 1.52
C GLY A 470 14.86 14.69 1.80
N PHE A 471 13.82 13.93 1.42
CA PHE A 471 13.74 12.49 1.73
C PHE A 471 14.65 11.63 0.86
N THR A 472 15.36 10.68 1.50
CA THR A 472 16.27 9.72 0.85
C THR A 472 15.55 8.79 -0.15
N SER A 473 16.30 8.05 -0.98
CA SER A 473 15.70 7.18 -2.01
C SER A 473 14.90 5.99 -1.47
N ASP A 474 15.11 5.64 -0.21
CA ASP A 474 14.45 4.53 0.51
C ASP A 474 12.95 4.80 0.72
N PHE A 475 12.58 6.08 0.75
CA PHE A 475 11.22 6.55 0.93
C PHE A 475 10.45 6.64 -0.39
N VAL A 476 10.14 5.47 -0.97
CA VAL A 476 9.36 5.32 -2.22
C VAL A 476 8.03 6.09 -2.19
N ARG A 477 7.41 6.24 -1.01
CA ARG A 477 6.18 7.02 -0.82
C ARG A 477 6.39 8.13 0.21
N LYS A 478 6.16 9.36 -0.22
CA LYS A 478 6.23 10.59 0.58
C LYS A 478 4.84 11.03 1.05
N CYS A 479 4.76 11.87 2.09
CA CYS A 479 3.48 12.34 2.62
C CYS A 479 2.79 13.30 1.65
N ARG A 480 1.55 12.98 1.26
CA ARG A 480 0.72 13.89 0.46
C ARG A 480 0.17 15.04 1.31
N SER A 481 -0.42 16.02 0.64
CA SER A 481 -1.06 17.16 1.28
C SER A 481 -2.22 16.74 2.21
N MET A 482 -2.52 17.54 3.24
CA MET A 482 -3.51 17.17 4.29
C MET A 482 -4.94 17.01 3.77
N GLN A 483 -5.27 17.63 2.64
CA GLN A 483 -6.57 17.46 1.97
C GLN A 483 -6.76 16.03 1.42
N GLU A 484 -5.68 15.26 1.24
CA GLU A 484 -5.69 13.85 0.83
C GLU A 484 -5.55 12.86 1.99
N LEU A 485 -5.61 13.29 3.26
CA LEU A 485 -5.43 12.43 4.45
C LEU A 485 -6.28 11.13 4.41
N SER A 486 -7.49 11.20 3.87
CA SER A 486 -8.38 10.03 3.72
C SER A 486 -7.83 8.93 2.80
N ARG A 487 -6.88 9.28 1.92
CA ARG A 487 -6.21 8.41 0.95
C ARG A 487 -4.81 7.99 1.40
N TRP A 488 -4.27 8.52 2.49
CA TRP A 488 -2.94 8.16 3.00
C TRP A 488 -2.85 6.67 3.32
N LYS A 489 -1.67 6.09 3.05
CA LYS A 489 -1.33 4.69 3.33
C LYS A 489 -0.51 4.56 4.61
N ALA A 490 -0.41 3.34 5.15
CA ALA A 490 0.34 3.04 6.37
C ALA A 490 1.78 3.58 6.35
N THR A 491 2.45 3.53 5.19
CA THR A 491 3.81 4.08 5.01
C THR A 491 3.87 5.59 5.14
N GLU A 492 2.85 6.35 4.72
CA GLU A 492 2.76 7.80 4.95
C GLU A 492 2.50 8.12 6.43
N PHE A 493 1.64 7.34 7.09
CA PHE A 493 1.44 7.49 8.53
C PHE A 493 2.70 7.14 9.34
N ARG A 494 3.47 6.13 8.94
CA ARG A 494 4.79 5.81 9.51
C ARG A 494 5.78 6.96 9.29
N LEU A 495 5.84 7.49 8.07
CA LEU A 495 6.73 8.61 7.71
C LEU A 495 6.43 9.85 8.54
N PHE A 496 5.15 10.18 8.66
CA PHE A 496 4.68 11.29 9.47
C PHE A 496 4.97 11.07 10.95
N LEU A 497 4.66 9.90 11.51
CA LEU A 497 4.88 9.60 12.92
C LEU A 497 6.36 9.70 13.31
N LEU A 498 7.26 9.08 12.53
CA LEU A 498 8.66 8.92 12.91
C LEU A 498 9.54 10.15 12.60
N TYR A 499 9.30 10.83 11.48
CA TYR A 499 10.22 11.84 10.95
C TYR A 499 9.61 13.23 10.83
N ILE A 500 8.46 13.35 10.18
CA ILE A 500 7.95 14.68 9.80
C ILE A 500 7.20 15.35 10.95
N GLY A 501 6.37 14.61 11.68
CA GLY A 501 5.52 15.11 12.76
C GLY A 501 6.26 15.89 13.84
N PRO A 502 7.39 15.40 14.38
CA PRO A 502 8.19 16.13 15.37
C PRO A 502 8.65 17.51 14.87
N ILE A 503 8.90 17.63 13.56
CA ILE A 503 9.37 18.86 12.92
C ILE A 503 8.20 19.83 12.69
N VAL A 504 7.14 19.37 12.02
CA VAL A 504 6.08 20.27 11.51
C VAL A 504 4.92 20.53 12.48
N LEU A 505 4.75 19.75 13.55
CA LEU A 505 3.60 19.92 14.44
C LEU A 505 3.78 21.02 15.49
N LYS A 506 5.02 21.34 15.88
CA LYS A 506 5.33 22.20 17.04
C LYS A 506 4.71 23.61 16.94
N SER A 507 4.57 24.15 15.74
CA SER A 507 3.95 25.46 15.47
C SER A 507 2.49 25.38 15.01
N ILE A 508 1.89 24.19 14.97
CA ILE A 508 0.60 23.89 14.32
C ILE A 508 -0.49 23.41 15.28
N ILE A 509 -0.16 22.53 16.22
CA ILE A 509 -1.07 22.03 17.27
C ILE A 509 -0.77 22.69 18.62
N ASN A 510 -1.64 22.49 19.62
CA ASN A 510 -1.40 22.97 20.97
C ASN A 510 -0.31 22.13 21.68
N GLU A 511 0.31 22.72 22.72
CA GLU A 511 1.41 22.12 23.51
C GLU A 511 1.06 20.72 24.05
N GLU A 512 -0.15 20.52 24.60
CA GLU A 512 -0.60 19.23 25.14
C GLU A 512 -0.66 18.14 24.05
N CYS A 513 -1.23 18.47 22.89
CA CYS A 513 -1.29 17.55 21.75
C CYS A 513 0.10 17.27 21.17
N TYR A 514 1.01 18.26 21.16
CA TYR A 514 2.38 18.08 20.70
C TYR A 514 3.17 17.18 21.66
N THR A 515 3.08 17.41 22.97
CA THR A 515 3.70 16.58 24.00
C THR A 515 3.19 15.15 23.93
N ASN A 516 1.88 14.94 23.90
CA ASN A 516 1.26 13.63 23.70
C ASN A 516 1.72 12.95 22.40
N PHE A 517 1.84 13.70 21.29
CA PHE A 517 2.41 13.16 20.05
C PHE A 517 3.89 12.77 20.18
N MET A 518 4.72 13.58 20.83
CA MET A 518 6.15 13.31 21.02
C MET A 518 6.39 12.05 21.85
N ILE A 519 5.60 11.84 22.91
CA ILE A 519 5.62 10.62 23.71
C ILE A 519 5.38 9.37 22.83
N LEU A 520 4.42 9.41 21.90
CA LEU A 520 4.19 8.33 20.95
C LEU A 520 5.33 8.18 19.94
N ASN A 521 5.85 9.29 19.39
CA ASN A 521 6.99 9.28 18.46
C ASN A 521 8.20 8.56 19.08
N ILE A 522 8.61 8.98 20.28
CA ILE A 522 9.77 8.46 21.00
C ILE A 522 9.59 6.98 21.37
N SER A 523 8.44 6.62 21.94
CA SER A 523 8.12 5.22 22.29
C SER A 523 8.28 4.29 21.09
N ILE A 524 7.78 4.71 19.92
CA ILE A 524 7.80 3.91 18.71
C ILE A 524 9.19 3.90 18.05
N ILE A 525 9.99 4.98 18.18
CA ILE A 525 11.41 4.98 17.76
C ILE A 525 12.21 3.95 18.57
N ILE A 526 12.00 3.88 19.89
CA ILE A 526 12.62 2.87 20.76
C ILE A 526 12.21 1.46 20.31
N LEU A 527 10.91 1.20 20.19
CA LEU A 527 10.37 -0.13 19.85
C LEU A 527 10.65 -0.59 18.40
N LEU A 528 11.08 0.30 17.49
CA LEU A 528 11.54 -0.09 16.15
C LEU A 528 13.05 -0.29 16.06
N SER A 529 13.82 0.14 17.06
CA SER A 529 15.28 0.14 17.02
C SER A 529 15.88 -1.07 17.75
N PRO A 530 16.76 -1.87 17.12
CA PRO A 530 17.44 -2.99 17.80
C PRO A 530 18.35 -2.51 18.95
N ASN A 531 18.94 -1.33 18.82
CA ASN A 531 19.98 -0.85 19.74
C ASN A 531 19.41 -0.14 20.99
N TYR A 532 18.09 0.03 21.12
CA TYR A 532 17.45 0.80 22.18
C TYR A 532 16.69 -0.06 23.20
N GLY A 533 16.94 -1.37 23.26
CA GLY A 533 16.31 -2.28 24.23
C GLY A 533 16.52 -1.88 25.70
N PHE A 534 17.61 -1.17 26.04
CA PHE A 534 17.83 -0.61 27.37
C PHE A 534 16.83 0.49 27.77
N LEU A 535 16.12 1.10 26.80
CA LEU A 535 15.05 2.07 27.02
C LEU A 535 13.65 1.43 27.04
N LEU A 536 13.53 0.11 26.99
CA LEU A 536 12.23 -0.58 26.85
C LEU A 536 11.27 -0.28 28.02
N ASN A 537 11.76 -0.32 29.26
CA ASN A 537 10.98 0.06 30.44
C ASN A 537 10.54 1.54 30.41
N TYR A 538 11.35 2.42 29.80
CA TYR A 538 11.00 3.81 29.62
C TYR A 538 9.93 3.98 28.53
N ALA A 539 10.04 3.28 27.40
CA ALA A 539 8.98 3.23 26.38
C ALA A 539 7.66 2.69 26.95
N ARG A 540 7.70 1.71 27.85
CA ARG A 540 6.52 1.19 28.56
C ARG A 540 5.84 2.26 29.41
N GLN A 541 6.60 3.05 30.16
CA GLN A 541 6.09 4.19 30.95
C GLN A 541 5.54 5.30 30.05
N LEU A 542 6.22 5.63 28.95
CA LEU A 542 5.76 6.60 27.96
C LEU A 542 4.44 6.19 27.30
N LEU A 543 4.27 4.92 26.91
CA LEU A 543 3.01 4.44 26.34
C LEU A 543 1.87 4.43 27.36
N ASP A 544 2.15 4.16 28.63
CA ASP A 544 1.14 4.28 29.69
C ASP A 544 0.66 5.73 29.87
N PHE A 545 1.61 6.66 30.00
CA PHE A 545 1.34 8.08 30.08
C PHE A 545 0.68 8.62 28.81
N PHE A 546 1.01 8.10 27.62
CA PHE A 546 0.34 8.42 26.37
C PHE A 546 -1.15 8.11 26.42
N VAL A 547 -1.54 6.90 26.87
CA VAL A 547 -2.95 6.50 26.90
C VAL A 547 -3.73 7.31 27.95
N MET A 548 -3.12 7.59 29.10
CA MET A 548 -3.69 8.48 30.13
C MET A 548 -3.90 9.91 29.61
N SER A 549 -2.85 10.54 29.08
CA SER A 549 -2.92 11.91 28.56
C SER A 549 -3.82 12.02 27.33
N PHE A 550 -3.85 11.00 26.46
CA PHE A 550 -4.78 10.91 25.33
C PHE A 550 -6.23 10.95 25.81
N GLN A 551 -6.58 10.20 26.87
CA GLN A 551 -7.93 10.25 27.44
C GLN A 551 -8.29 11.67 27.91
N ASN A 552 -7.38 12.35 28.58
CA ASN A 552 -7.63 13.69 29.13
C ASN A 552 -7.76 14.76 28.02
N ILE A 553 -6.92 14.68 26.98
CA ILE A 553 -6.87 15.66 25.88
C ILE A 553 -8.05 15.48 24.90
N TYR A 554 -8.37 14.23 24.53
CA TYR A 554 -9.33 13.93 23.47
C TYR A 554 -10.69 13.43 23.99
N GLY A 555 -10.74 12.82 25.17
CA GLY A 555 -11.92 12.21 25.78
C GLY A 555 -11.91 10.67 25.75
N ALA A 556 -12.43 10.05 26.82
CA ALA A 556 -12.47 8.60 27.02
C ALA A 556 -13.13 7.82 25.85
N GLN A 557 -14.19 8.40 25.25
CA GLN A 557 -14.89 7.86 24.08
C GLN A 557 -14.03 7.70 22.82
N PHE A 558 -12.81 8.25 22.81
CA PHE A 558 -11.84 8.07 21.73
C PHE A 558 -10.73 7.07 22.05
N VAL A 559 -10.64 6.55 23.28
CA VAL A 559 -9.72 5.46 23.65
C VAL A 559 -10.27 4.15 23.09
N SER A 560 -10.04 3.91 21.80
CA SER A 560 -10.48 2.66 21.14
C SER A 560 -9.53 1.51 21.45
N HIS A 561 -9.92 0.29 21.06
CA HIS A 561 -9.10 -0.93 21.09
C HIS A 561 -7.62 -0.69 20.76
N ASN A 562 -7.30 -0.08 19.60
CA ASN A 562 -5.90 0.23 19.24
C ASN A 562 -5.15 1.14 20.22
N VAL A 563 -5.82 2.13 20.85
CA VAL A 563 -5.17 3.05 21.80
C VAL A 563 -4.86 2.32 23.09
N HIS A 564 -5.83 1.57 23.62
CA HIS A 564 -5.60 0.67 24.76
C HIS A 564 -4.50 -0.35 24.47
N SER A 565 -4.47 -0.91 23.26
CA SER A 565 -3.50 -1.95 22.86
C SER A 565 -2.04 -1.47 22.85
N LEU A 566 -1.76 -0.16 22.92
CA LEU A 566 -0.39 0.35 23.13
C LEU A 566 0.23 -0.15 24.44
N LEU A 567 -0.58 -0.35 25.49
CA LEU A 567 -0.10 -0.77 26.81
C LEU A 567 0.62 -2.13 26.79
N HIS A 568 0.35 -2.94 25.76
CA HIS A 568 0.90 -4.28 25.56
C HIS A 568 1.96 -4.34 24.45
N LEU A 569 2.27 -3.22 23.78
CA LEU A 569 3.15 -3.20 22.60
C LEU A 569 4.63 -3.42 22.96
N CYS A 570 5.02 -3.12 24.21
CA CYS A 570 6.36 -3.44 24.72
C CYS A 570 6.57 -4.95 24.91
N ASP A 571 5.51 -5.71 25.22
CA ASP A 571 5.58 -7.17 25.40
C ASP A 571 5.98 -7.87 24.10
N ASP A 572 5.54 -7.33 22.95
CA ASP A 572 5.96 -7.84 21.64
C ASP A 572 7.43 -7.55 21.33
N TYR A 573 7.99 -6.47 21.89
CA TYR A 573 9.43 -6.20 21.77
C TYR A 573 10.27 -7.16 22.63
N GLU A 574 9.79 -7.50 23.83
CA GLU A 574 10.43 -8.48 24.70
C GLU A 574 10.45 -9.88 24.06
N LEU A 575 9.41 -10.25 23.31
CA LEU A 575 9.28 -11.54 22.65
C LEU A 575 9.98 -11.62 21.27
N TYR A 576 9.93 -10.55 20.47
CA TYR A 576 10.30 -10.58 19.04
C TYR A 576 11.40 -9.58 18.65
N GLY A 577 11.92 -8.83 19.62
CA GLY A 577 12.79 -7.68 19.38
C GLY A 577 12.03 -6.56 18.64
N PRO A 578 12.73 -5.75 17.84
CA PRO A 578 12.12 -4.63 17.11
C PRO A 578 10.84 -4.98 16.36
N LEU A 579 9.81 -4.13 16.47
CA LEU A 579 8.47 -4.38 15.91
C LEU A 579 8.44 -4.60 14.38
N HIS A 580 9.52 -4.27 13.66
CA HIS A 580 9.66 -4.59 12.24
C HIS A 580 9.82 -6.10 11.97
N ASN A 581 10.20 -6.90 12.96
CA ASN A 581 10.25 -8.37 12.86
C ASN A 581 8.87 -9.01 12.87
N CYS A 582 7.88 -8.37 13.49
CA CYS A 582 6.54 -8.91 13.71
C CYS A 582 5.43 -8.00 13.13
N SER A 583 5.68 -7.35 11.99
CA SER A 583 4.74 -6.43 11.33
C SER A 583 4.31 -6.85 9.92
N ALA A 584 3.06 -6.52 9.58
CA ALA A 584 2.40 -6.90 8.33
C ALA A 584 2.83 -6.08 7.09
N PHE A 585 3.74 -5.10 7.20
CA PHE A 585 4.23 -4.32 6.06
C PHE A 585 4.75 -5.19 4.90
N ILE A 586 5.45 -6.29 5.20
CA ILE A 586 6.00 -7.18 4.18
C ILE A 586 4.91 -8.01 3.49
N PHE A 587 3.86 -8.40 4.24
CA PHE A 587 2.72 -9.14 3.74
C PHE A 587 1.80 -8.28 2.86
N GLU A 588 1.47 -7.04 3.23
CA GLU A 588 0.69 -6.09 2.39
C GLU A 588 1.41 -5.79 1.06
N ASN A 589 2.76 -5.71 1.07
CA ASN A 589 3.54 -5.59 -0.16
C ASN A 589 3.39 -6.83 -1.06
N TYR A 590 3.49 -8.04 -0.50
CA TYR A 590 3.27 -9.28 -1.25
C TYR A 590 1.82 -9.42 -1.76
N MET A 591 0.81 -8.98 -0.98
CA MET A 591 -0.59 -8.99 -1.42
C MET A 591 -0.86 -8.11 -2.64
N LYS A 592 -0.07 -7.06 -2.85
CA LYS A 592 -0.09 -6.28 -4.11
C LYS A 592 0.44 -7.11 -5.28
N GLU A 593 1.49 -7.90 -5.08
CA GLU A 593 2.02 -8.84 -6.09
C GLU A 593 0.99 -9.94 -6.39
N LEU A 594 0.43 -10.57 -5.35
CA LEU A 594 -0.59 -11.61 -5.45
C LEU A 594 -1.79 -11.20 -6.31
N LYS A 595 -2.23 -9.94 -6.20
CA LYS A 595 -3.27 -9.35 -7.06
C LYS A 595 -2.88 -9.29 -8.54
N SER A 596 -1.60 -9.08 -8.85
CA SER A 596 -1.12 -8.99 -10.24
C SER A 596 -1.14 -10.33 -10.99
N PHE A 597 -1.20 -11.45 -10.27
CA PHE A 597 -1.36 -12.78 -10.85
C PHE A 597 -2.77 -13.01 -11.43
N VAL A 598 -3.77 -12.27 -10.96
CA VAL A 598 -5.15 -12.33 -11.47
C VAL A 598 -5.29 -11.32 -12.62
N LYS A 599 -5.32 -11.80 -13.87
CA LYS A 599 -5.50 -10.96 -15.07
C LYS A 599 -6.96 -10.84 -15.51
N LYS A 600 -7.77 -11.86 -15.24
CA LYS A 600 -9.21 -11.91 -15.60
C LYS A 600 -10.05 -12.28 -14.38
N HIS A 601 -11.36 -12.03 -14.42
CA HIS A 601 -12.27 -12.37 -13.31
C HIS A 601 -12.65 -13.85 -13.22
N GLU A 602 -12.43 -14.65 -14.28
CA GLU A 602 -12.71 -16.08 -14.29
C GLU A 602 -11.64 -16.87 -13.52
N LYS A 603 -12.04 -17.83 -12.67
CA LYS A 603 -11.14 -18.76 -11.95
C LYS A 603 -9.91 -18.06 -11.29
N PRO A 604 -10.09 -17.06 -10.40
CA PRO A 604 -8.96 -16.30 -9.86
C PRO A 604 -7.97 -17.14 -9.05
N LEU A 605 -8.45 -18.14 -8.30
CA LEU A 605 -7.57 -19.04 -7.55
C LEU A 605 -6.66 -19.83 -8.50
N GLN A 606 -7.22 -20.47 -9.52
CA GLN A 606 -6.47 -21.27 -10.49
C GLN A 606 -5.45 -20.44 -11.28
N GLN A 607 -5.77 -19.17 -11.62
CA GLN A 607 -4.81 -18.23 -12.20
C GLN A 607 -3.60 -18.01 -11.27
N VAL A 608 -3.84 -17.78 -9.97
CA VAL A 608 -2.77 -17.60 -8.97
C VAL A 608 -1.94 -18.87 -8.83
N VAL A 609 -2.56 -20.04 -8.68
CA VAL A 609 -1.87 -21.31 -8.51
C VAL A 609 -0.91 -21.57 -9.67
N ASN A 610 -1.39 -21.45 -10.91
CA ASN A 610 -0.56 -21.65 -12.09
C ASN A 610 0.56 -20.61 -12.19
N ARG A 611 0.27 -19.32 -11.97
CA ARG A 611 1.26 -18.23 -12.02
C ARG A 611 2.33 -18.33 -10.93
N TYR A 612 1.98 -18.81 -9.74
CA TYR A 612 2.92 -19.04 -8.66
C TYR A 612 3.85 -20.22 -8.97
N ASN A 613 3.31 -21.29 -9.55
CA ASN A 613 4.09 -22.46 -9.97
C ASN A 613 5.02 -22.13 -11.17
N GLU A 614 4.54 -21.35 -12.14
CA GLU A 614 5.38 -20.76 -13.21
C GLU A 614 6.58 -19.98 -12.61
N LYS A 615 6.33 -19.11 -11.63
CA LYS A 615 7.38 -18.32 -10.96
C LYS A 615 8.36 -19.21 -10.18
N CYS A 616 7.86 -20.20 -9.44
CA CYS A 616 8.71 -21.15 -8.71
C CYS A 616 9.64 -21.92 -9.65
N TYR A 617 9.11 -22.44 -10.76
CA TYR A 617 9.88 -23.20 -11.73
C TYR A 617 10.95 -22.34 -12.43
N ALA A 618 10.60 -21.11 -12.82
CA ALA A 618 11.55 -20.17 -13.41
C ALA A 618 12.68 -19.80 -12.44
N ASN A 619 12.40 -19.60 -11.16
CA ASN A 619 13.42 -19.37 -10.14
C ASN A 619 14.37 -20.59 -10.03
N THR A 620 13.82 -21.80 -9.89
CA THR A 620 14.63 -23.03 -9.79
C THR A 620 15.55 -23.24 -11.01
N LEU A 621 15.12 -22.86 -12.22
CA LEU A 621 15.99 -22.88 -13.40
C LEU A 621 17.11 -21.84 -13.33
N ASN A 622 16.82 -20.63 -12.86
CA ASN A 622 17.83 -19.58 -12.68
C ASN A 622 18.84 -19.98 -11.59
N ASP A 623 18.40 -20.51 -10.46
CA ASP A 623 19.28 -20.93 -9.36
C ASP A 623 20.26 -22.03 -9.79
N ASN A 624 19.85 -22.91 -10.73
CA ASN A 624 20.73 -23.93 -11.33
C ASN A 624 21.68 -23.37 -12.42
N LEU A 625 21.35 -22.24 -13.05
CA LEU A 625 22.18 -21.57 -14.07
C LEU A 625 23.07 -20.46 -13.49
N SER A 626 22.78 -19.99 -12.29
CA SER A 626 23.55 -18.98 -11.58
C SER A 626 23.93 -19.43 -10.17
N THR A 627 25.18 -19.90 -10.03
CA THR A 627 25.90 -19.93 -8.74
C THR A 627 26.00 -18.55 -8.08
N ASN A 628 25.67 -17.49 -8.81
CA ASN A 628 25.36 -16.17 -8.28
C ASN A 628 23.92 -16.10 -7.76
N ASN A 629 23.68 -16.78 -6.64
CA ASN A 629 22.75 -16.28 -5.62
C ASN A 629 22.98 -14.76 -5.46
N GLN A 630 21.93 -13.99 -5.14
CA GLN A 630 22.09 -12.59 -4.75
C GLN A 630 23.03 -12.52 -3.53
N GLN A 631 24.32 -12.34 -3.77
CA GLN A 631 25.32 -12.12 -2.73
C GLN A 631 25.08 -10.74 -2.15
N TYR A 632 24.17 -10.70 -1.17
CA TYR A 632 24.02 -9.59 -0.26
C TYR A 632 25.39 -9.26 0.31
N ILE A 633 25.88 -8.07 -0.05
CA ILE A 633 27.31 -7.82 -0.04
C ILE A 633 27.73 -7.55 1.41
N GLN A 634 28.27 -8.59 2.06
CA GLN A 634 28.81 -8.49 3.41
C GLN A 634 30.03 -7.57 3.45
N LYS A 635 30.79 -7.50 2.36
CA LYS A 635 31.82 -6.48 2.13
C LYS A 635 31.19 -5.21 1.53
N PRO A 636 31.70 -4.02 1.87
CA PRO A 636 31.30 -2.79 1.18
C PRO A 636 31.77 -2.83 -0.29
N GLU A 637 30.85 -2.55 -1.22
CA GLU A 637 31.12 -2.46 -2.66
C GLU A 637 30.97 -1.01 -3.12
N LEU A 638 31.91 -0.53 -3.94
CA LEU A 638 31.82 0.77 -4.57
C LEU A 638 31.37 0.66 -6.03
N LYS A 639 30.52 1.60 -6.47
CA LYS A 639 29.99 1.65 -7.84
C LYS A 639 30.09 3.03 -8.46
N HIS A 640 30.17 3.01 -9.78
CA HIS A 640 30.26 4.18 -10.66
C HIS A 640 31.54 4.98 -10.43
N ILE A 641 32.64 4.47 -11.01
CA ILE A 641 33.98 5.08 -10.96
C ILE A 641 33.95 6.50 -11.56
N HIS A 642 34.77 7.39 -11.00
CA HIS A 642 35.10 8.70 -11.55
C HIS A 642 36.51 9.17 -11.10
N ASP A 643 36.85 10.39 -11.49
CA ASP A 643 38.11 11.09 -11.24
C ASP A 643 37.89 12.51 -10.63
N ASN A 644 36.74 13.12 -10.89
CA ASN A 644 36.39 14.50 -10.55
C ASN A 644 35.94 14.75 -9.09
N GLY A 645 36.15 13.81 -8.18
CA GLY A 645 35.79 13.96 -6.77
C GLY A 645 36.86 14.68 -5.95
N PRO A 646 36.49 15.29 -4.81
CA PRO A 646 37.49 15.83 -3.90
C PRO A 646 38.29 14.70 -3.23
N LEU A 647 39.61 14.89 -3.15
CA LEU A 647 40.53 14.07 -2.38
C LEU A 647 41.22 14.91 -1.30
N VAL A 648 41.59 14.27 -0.18
CA VAL A 648 42.42 14.87 0.86
C VAL A 648 43.89 14.74 0.44
N LYS A 649 44.76 15.68 0.84
CA LYS A 649 46.21 15.58 0.60
C LYS A 649 46.73 14.21 1.05
N ASN A 650 47.54 13.58 0.22
CA ASN A 650 48.13 12.24 0.41
C ASN A 650 47.14 11.05 0.37
N VAL A 651 45.89 11.26 -0.07
CA VAL A 651 44.95 10.17 -0.39
C VAL A 651 44.95 9.92 -1.90
N THR A 652 45.29 8.70 -2.30
CA THR A 652 45.31 8.20 -3.68
C THR A 652 44.52 6.90 -3.77
N GLY A 653 43.77 6.72 -4.86
CA GLY A 653 42.88 5.57 -5.05
C GLY A 653 41.83 5.81 -6.14
N SER A 654 41.06 4.77 -6.49
CA SER A 654 39.93 4.92 -7.43
C SER A 654 38.74 5.55 -6.72
N GLN A 655 38.09 6.53 -7.36
CA GLN A 655 37.00 7.29 -6.77
C GLN A 655 35.65 6.80 -7.30
N HIS A 656 34.59 6.84 -6.48
CA HIS A 656 33.29 6.25 -6.81
C HIS A 656 32.11 7.08 -6.28
N TYR A 657 31.01 7.12 -7.06
CA TYR A 657 29.81 7.89 -6.71
C TYR A 657 28.84 7.17 -5.75
N THR A 658 29.01 5.87 -5.51
CA THR A 658 28.05 5.07 -4.73
C THR A 658 28.75 4.03 -3.88
N LEU A 659 28.32 3.93 -2.62
CA LEU A 659 28.68 2.89 -1.68
C LEU A 659 27.45 2.01 -1.43
N LEU A 660 27.61 0.70 -1.60
CA LEU A 660 26.67 -0.33 -1.20
C LEU A 660 27.25 -1.10 -0.01
N PHE A 661 26.50 -1.22 1.07
CA PHE A 661 26.92 -2.00 2.23
C PHE A 661 25.70 -2.57 2.96
N LYS A 662 25.59 -3.89 3.06
CA LYS A 662 24.37 -4.56 3.55
C LYS A 662 23.16 -4.10 2.72
N ASN A 663 22.14 -3.51 3.35
CA ASN A 663 20.96 -2.93 2.69
C ASN A 663 21.09 -1.43 2.37
N ILE A 664 22.19 -0.79 2.76
CA ILE A 664 22.38 0.67 2.72
C ILE A 664 22.98 1.09 1.36
N LYS A 665 22.48 2.18 0.77
CA LYS A 665 22.89 2.70 -0.55
C LYS A 665 23.11 4.21 -0.55
N ILE A 666 24.34 4.61 -0.26
CA ILE A 666 24.74 6.02 -0.17
C ILE A 666 25.19 6.52 -1.55
N LYS A 667 24.62 7.64 -2.03
CA LYS A 667 24.87 8.19 -3.37
C LYS A 667 25.25 9.67 -3.30
N ILE A 668 26.53 9.98 -3.50
CA ILE A 668 27.02 11.39 -3.39
C ILE A 668 26.46 12.33 -4.47
N LYS A 669 26.00 11.80 -5.62
CA LYS A 669 25.29 12.58 -6.65
C LYS A 669 23.88 13.01 -6.24
N GLN A 670 23.30 12.40 -5.21
CA GLN A 670 21.97 12.73 -4.69
C GLN A 670 22.15 13.23 -3.26
N GLU A 671 22.26 14.56 -3.07
CA GLU A 671 22.63 15.18 -1.78
C GLU A 671 21.90 14.59 -0.57
N LYS A 672 20.59 14.38 -0.69
CA LYS A 672 19.75 13.78 0.35
C LYS A 672 20.16 12.34 0.76
N ASP A 673 20.76 11.56 -0.16
CA ASP A 673 21.26 10.20 0.03
C ASP A 673 22.78 10.18 0.35
N SER A 674 23.34 11.30 0.84
CA SER A 674 24.80 11.45 1.05
C SER A 674 25.23 11.65 2.51
N PHE A 675 24.31 11.59 3.48
CA PHE A 675 24.60 11.86 4.87
C PHE A 675 24.78 10.58 5.71
N ILE A 676 25.77 10.57 6.58
CA ILE A 676 26.09 9.45 7.48
C ILE A 676 26.35 9.93 8.91
N LEU A 677 26.22 9.00 9.85
CA LEU A 677 26.70 9.11 11.22
C LEU A 677 27.96 8.24 11.38
N THR A 678 29.00 8.80 12.00
CA THR A 678 30.21 8.04 12.37
C THR A 678 30.09 7.48 13.79
N LYS A 679 30.93 6.49 14.13
CA LYS A 679 31.08 5.96 15.50
C LYS A 679 31.42 7.04 16.53
N ASN A 680 32.16 8.07 16.11
CA ASN A 680 32.50 9.24 16.92
C ASN A 680 31.36 10.29 16.99
N LYS A 681 30.13 9.91 16.61
CA LYS A 681 28.92 10.75 16.56
C LYS A 681 29.06 12.02 15.70
N GLU A 682 29.96 12.02 14.71
CA GLU A 682 30.03 13.08 13.72
C GLU A 682 29.00 12.84 12.60
N ILE A 683 28.27 13.88 12.21
CA ILE A 683 27.36 13.83 11.06
C ILE A 683 28.07 14.40 9.85
N VAL A 684 28.22 13.58 8.82
CA VAL A 684 29.08 13.84 7.65
C VAL A 684 28.26 13.80 6.37
N LYS A 685 28.39 14.86 5.55
CA LYS A 685 27.99 14.85 4.13
C LYS A 685 29.14 14.23 3.31
N CYS A 686 28.92 13.04 2.77
CA CYS A 686 29.83 12.37 1.87
C CYS A 686 29.90 13.12 0.54
N LEU A 687 31.12 13.38 0.08
CA LEU A 687 31.42 14.06 -1.18
C LEU A 687 32.21 13.19 -2.15
N ASN A 688 32.79 12.08 -1.67
CA ASN A 688 33.53 11.10 -2.46
C ASN A 688 33.70 9.77 -1.69
N PHE A 689 33.84 8.66 -2.40
CA PHE A 689 34.32 7.40 -1.85
C PHE A 689 35.60 7.00 -2.59
N CYS A 690 36.68 6.72 -1.86
CA CYS A 690 37.98 6.39 -2.44
C CYS A 690 38.43 5.00 -2.00
N GLN A 691 38.81 4.13 -2.94
CA GLN A 691 39.34 2.81 -2.67
C GLN A 691 40.86 2.79 -2.82
N ARG A 692 41.55 2.34 -1.77
CA ARG A 692 43.00 2.24 -1.69
C ARG A 692 43.38 0.80 -1.32
N GLY A 693 43.54 -0.04 -2.32
CA GLY A 693 43.66 -1.49 -2.12
C GLY A 693 42.33 -2.05 -1.59
N ASP A 694 42.37 -2.77 -0.47
CA ASP A 694 41.17 -3.28 0.21
C ASP A 694 40.49 -2.22 1.11
N ASP A 695 41.15 -1.11 1.43
CA ASP A 695 40.58 -0.05 2.25
C ASP A 695 39.62 0.85 1.47
N ILE A 696 38.46 1.13 2.07
CA ILE A 696 37.49 2.12 1.59
C ILE A 696 37.52 3.33 2.53
N LEU A 697 37.74 4.50 1.94
CA LEU A 697 37.78 5.80 2.61
C LEU A 697 36.55 6.63 2.22
N LEU A 698 35.82 7.07 3.23
CA LEU A 698 34.68 7.99 3.12
C LEU A 698 35.23 9.41 3.19
N ILE A 699 35.01 10.22 2.15
CA ILE A 699 35.56 11.58 2.07
C ILE A 699 34.41 12.58 2.05
N GLY A 700 34.46 13.60 2.90
CA GLY A 700 33.31 14.47 3.10
C GLY A 700 33.55 15.66 4.02
N ARG A 701 32.44 16.30 4.38
CA ARG A 701 32.39 17.47 5.28
C ARG A 701 31.50 17.15 6.48
N ARG A 702 32.00 17.39 7.69
CA ARG A 702 31.20 17.28 8.93
C ARG A 702 30.45 18.56 9.25
N PHE A 703 29.30 18.46 9.91
CA PHE A 703 28.70 19.60 10.60
C PHE A 703 29.55 20.00 11.81
N ARG A 704 29.69 21.31 12.06
CA ARG A 704 30.49 21.83 13.18
C ARG A 704 29.67 22.05 14.45
N VAL A 705 28.37 22.30 14.30
CA VAL A 705 27.44 22.45 15.41
C VAL A 705 26.46 21.29 15.34
N ILE A 706 26.37 20.54 16.43
CA ILE A 706 25.46 19.42 16.64
C ILE A 706 24.85 19.65 18.02
N LYS A 707 23.52 19.65 18.12
CA LYS A 707 22.76 19.88 19.36
C LYS A 707 21.57 18.93 19.44
N PRO A 708 20.99 18.66 20.62
CA PRO A 708 19.67 18.03 20.69
C PRO A 708 18.65 18.81 19.86
N PHE A 709 17.79 18.09 19.14
CA PHE A 709 16.61 18.67 18.48
C PHE A 709 15.48 18.92 19.50
N TYR A 710 15.39 18.07 20.52
CA TYR A 710 14.58 18.24 21.73
C TYR A 710 15.28 17.63 22.95
N GLU A 711 14.99 18.17 24.13
CA GLU A 711 15.53 17.74 25.43
C GLU A 711 14.48 16.95 26.24
N GLU A 712 13.18 17.20 25.99
CA GLU A 712 12.04 16.61 26.68
C GLU A 712 11.17 15.79 25.72
N PRO A 713 10.58 14.65 26.14
CA PRO A 713 10.74 13.99 27.44
C PRO A 713 12.07 13.22 27.61
N ILE A 714 12.92 13.17 26.57
CA ILE A 714 14.26 12.58 26.61
C ILE A 714 15.17 13.37 25.66
N ASP A 715 16.47 13.47 26.01
CA ASP A 715 17.47 14.06 25.12
C ASP A 715 17.53 13.28 23.80
N SER A 716 17.11 13.95 22.72
CA SER A 716 17.10 13.43 21.35
C SER A 716 18.44 12.86 20.86
N THR A 717 19.58 13.27 21.43
CA THR A 717 20.90 12.73 21.08
C THR A 717 21.07 11.26 21.50
N LEU A 718 20.35 10.79 22.54
CA LEU A 718 20.28 9.37 22.90
C LEU A 718 19.60 8.53 21.83
N LEU A 719 18.69 9.13 21.06
CA LEU A 719 18.02 8.52 19.90
C LEU A 719 18.75 8.81 18.58
N GLU A 720 19.91 9.48 18.64
CA GLU A 720 20.73 9.93 17.51
C GLU A 720 20.01 10.95 16.60
N ILE A 721 19.11 11.75 17.17
CA ILE A 721 18.39 12.83 16.48
C ILE A 721 18.97 14.18 16.90
N PHE A 722 19.30 15.03 15.92
CA PHE A 722 20.09 16.24 16.16
C PHE A 722 19.60 17.44 15.34
N GLU A 723 19.70 18.65 15.90
CA GLU A 723 19.77 19.88 15.10
C GLU A 723 21.23 20.12 14.69
N VAL A 724 21.48 20.31 13.39
CA VAL A 724 22.83 20.47 12.81
C VAL A 724 23.00 21.77 12.05
N GLN A 725 24.15 22.42 12.25
CA GLN A 725 24.47 23.69 11.59
C GLN A 725 25.96 23.76 11.22
N ASN A 726 26.31 24.71 10.34
CA ASN A 726 27.68 25.03 9.93
C ASN A 726 28.44 23.82 9.36
N LEU A 727 28.04 23.35 8.17
CA LEU A 727 28.78 22.34 7.42
C LEU A 727 30.20 22.86 7.12
N SER A 728 31.23 22.13 7.57
CA SER A 728 32.62 22.57 7.46
C SER A 728 33.08 22.74 6.02
N THR A 729 33.79 23.83 5.71
CA THR A 729 34.48 24.00 4.42
C THR A 729 35.60 22.97 4.20
N LEU A 730 36.33 22.66 5.28
CA LEU A 730 37.40 21.65 5.31
C LEU A 730 36.84 20.26 5.04
N ILE A 731 37.47 19.58 4.07
CA ILE A 731 37.21 18.18 3.71
C ILE A 731 38.10 17.29 4.58
N LYS A 732 37.52 16.19 5.08
CA LYS A 732 38.20 15.14 5.83
C LYS A 732 37.93 13.78 5.18
N CYS A 733 38.70 12.78 5.59
CA CYS A 733 38.50 11.37 5.28
C CYS A 733 38.29 10.56 6.56
N TRP A 734 37.46 9.54 6.50
CA TRP A 734 37.21 8.56 7.55
C TRP A 734 37.34 7.15 6.95
N PRO A 735 37.86 6.15 7.67
CA PRO A 735 37.84 4.77 7.22
C PRO A 735 36.41 4.22 7.22
N MET A 736 36.10 3.23 6.37
CA MET A 736 34.79 2.57 6.35
C MET A 736 34.44 1.91 7.71
N SER A 737 35.44 1.58 8.53
CA SER A 737 35.25 1.12 9.91
C SER A 737 34.55 2.13 10.82
N ASP A 738 34.57 3.42 10.49
CA ASP A 738 33.93 4.48 11.28
C ASP A 738 32.45 4.67 10.92
N PHE A 739 31.97 4.08 9.81
CA PHE A 739 30.57 4.13 9.42
C PHE A 739 29.69 3.47 10.50
N LEU A 740 28.66 4.19 10.97
CA LEU A 740 27.70 3.68 11.93
C LEU A 740 26.30 3.50 11.32
N LYS A 741 25.73 4.57 10.74
CA LYS A 741 24.37 4.59 10.15
C LYS A 741 24.26 5.57 8.97
N GLU A 742 23.32 5.30 8.09
CA GLU A 742 22.80 6.30 7.15
C GLU A 742 21.91 7.30 7.89
N MET A 743 22.05 8.59 7.54
CA MET A 743 21.30 9.69 8.14
C MET A 743 20.50 10.40 7.06
N MET A 744 19.31 10.86 7.43
CA MET A 744 18.51 11.77 6.63
C MET A 744 18.60 13.18 7.25
N VAL A 745 18.90 14.19 6.44
CA VAL A 745 18.94 15.59 6.88
C VAL A 745 17.78 16.35 6.22
N LEU A 746 16.81 16.75 7.04
CA LEU A 746 15.62 17.48 6.61
C LEU A 746 15.77 18.97 6.96
N ASN A 747 15.47 19.85 6.00
CA ASN A 747 15.45 21.30 6.22
C ASN A 747 14.01 21.79 6.49
N HIS A 748 13.84 22.56 7.58
CA HIS A 748 12.59 23.25 7.90
C HIS A 748 12.91 24.54 8.65
N ASP A 749 12.28 25.66 8.27
CA ASP A 749 12.45 26.99 8.90
C ASP A 749 13.92 27.37 9.17
N ASN A 750 14.77 27.18 8.15
CA ASN A 750 16.23 27.39 8.16
C ASN A 750 17.03 26.52 9.13
N LYS A 751 16.41 25.55 9.81
CA LYS A 751 17.07 24.51 10.61
C LYS A 751 17.26 23.24 9.79
N ASN A 752 18.37 22.55 10.01
CA ASN A 752 18.58 21.19 9.51
C ASN A 752 18.45 20.20 10.67
N ILE A 753 17.53 19.25 10.53
CA ILE A 753 17.31 18.17 11.50
C ILE A 753 17.88 16.89 10.89
N ALA A 754 18.87 16.29 11.56
CA ALA A 754 19.47 15.02 11.19
C ALA A 754 18.82 13.89 12.00
N MET A 755 18.35 12.84 11.32
CA MET A 755 17.68 11.69 11.93
C MET A 755 18.20 10.38 11.30
N PRO A 756 18.37 9.29 12.07
CA PRO A 756 18.78 8.00 11.51
C PRO A 756 17.63 7.35 10.75
N ILE A 757 17.93 6.59 9.70
CA ILE A 757 16.91 5.77 9.04
C ILE A 757 16.69 4.49 9.87
N ILE A 758 15.49 4.32 10.43
CA ILE A 758 15.19 3.29 11.45
C ILE A 758 14.62 1.98 10.83
N HIS A 759 14.23 1.98 9.55
CA HIS A 759 13.39 0.93 8.96
C HIS A 759 13.77 0.55 7.52
N SER A 760 15.05 0.72 7.19
CA SER A 760 15.73 0.33 5.95
C SER A 760 16.46 -1.01 6.11
#